data_AF-A0A1J3IW11-F1
#
_entry.id   AF-A0A1J3IW11-F1
#
_cell.length_a   1.000
_cell.length_b   1.000
_cell.length_c   1.000
_cell.angle_alpha   90.00
_cell.angle_beta   90.00
_cell.angle_gamma   90.00
#
_symmetry.space_group_name_H-M   'P 1'
#
loop_
_entity.id
_entity.type
_entity.pdbx_description
1 polymer ?
#
loop_
_entity_poly.entity_id
_entity_poly.type
_entity_poly.pdbx_seq_one_letter_code
_entity_poly.pdbx_strand_id
1 'polypeptide(L)'
;PNLTLAHWKKNTDRVFSLFSLPSFLLSPFSEELHFRMTHHRINTSYFNGGSASIFVFLLLLTTTCSAPIRGLDTFLTNQFRLDPKASNDSFGSLSSSLKRSLSSASSSLHFSSLSQSLLSLSVSVSLNVRFVGDSFPSSAATTFSSFISAAVTGDNFHVISPPPDSPTDHRLAVSHSLHLDASLSPPSLSSRLDTSLKSSIAGSTSSLRSQLLSVPYGSIDEIIRQEYEKEKHGDGGVYVYLISLGPQSKPYAYSYSHGDSSAGFTKCLGSIWTGKERYLWIDLSAGPVDYGPALSGDGVLPRGEFHPLAAFHGRPKSEKALLADLASLVYNAYQVLFVPSLRVPVYFEDSLVVQLIHIHGSETKDPSGLDFEFVKRTFMEEANNGGLLLGEQKLSFKSFSVNYRECPICSFAVSRGMNSYTSRFLFDNYTLIVSEYLDSKHMHRTLTESAEELRRAAGIHEEEDEFARVLPVYVFDLDINTPLLIDRYHQSVAFRDMVIAVRTRGTQTVSDYTCNGRHVFVHTRDLERPLVGSILQSMWGVSSTHLTWSPRHNTTLVDYTWSVGQTPFGPFSDISSLSFVQKDAAKRNILLTSLNTTIASAVDIIDSAVAYGGDVNLLKQNRHSEFMQRWNLLKYKIEKSVSALSHNDFEMALFYLRSASHDLYSMHSVVYLASQEVEASLICFKDPPFPWGSVSVFGLGLMALGYVYSKRDRLFRSKRKQF
;
A
#
# COMPACT_ATOMS: atom_id res chain seq x y z
N PRO A 1 -25.08 13.03 -44.87
CA PRO A 1 -24.65 11.74 -45.46
C PRO A 1 -24.54 10.69 -44.35
N ASN A 2 -25.63 9.93 -44.21
CA ASN A 2 -25.88 8.96 -43.14
C ASN A 2 -25.04 7.70 -43.31
N LEU A 3 -24.59 7.12 -42.19
CA LEU A 3 -24.60 5.67 -41.99
C LEU A 3 -24.55 5.35 -40.49
N THR A 4 -25.69 4.84 -40.01
CA THR A 4 -25.95 4.24 -38.70
C THR A 4 -26.25 2.76 -38.90
N LEU A 5 -25.77 1.90 -38.00
CA LEU A 5 -26.19 0.50 -37.81
C LEU A 5 -25.76 0.12 -36.37
N ALA A 6 -26.62 0.17 -35.35
CA ALA A 6 -27.79 -0.65 -35.02
C ALA A 6 -27.45 -2.11 -34.68
N HIS A 7 -27.23 -2.35 -33.38
CA HIS A 7 -27.17 -3.66 -32.72
C HIS A 7 -28.58 -4.26 -32.61
N TRP A 8 -28.74 -5.54 -32.97
CA TRP A 8 -29.96 -6.32 -32.73
C TRP A 8 -29.70 -7.49 -31.79
N LYS A 9 -30.52 -7.54 -30.74
CA LYS A 9 -30.70 -8.57 -29.73
C LYS A 9 -31.80 -9.51 -30.24
N LYS A 10 -31.65 -10.83 -30.11
CA LYS A 10 -32.76 -11.77 -30.40
C LYS A 10 -32.92 -12.79 -29.29
N ASN A 11 -34.11 -12.76 -28.71
CA ASN A 11 -34.73 -13.73 -27.81
C ASN A 11 -35.99 -14.24 -28.55
N THR A 12 -36.54 -15.42 -28.19
CA THR A 12 -37.81 -16.10 -28.58
C THR A 12 -37.54 -17.54 -29.06
N ASP A 13 -38.34 -18.58 -28.83
CA ASP A 13 -39.43 -18.89 -27.87
C ASP A 13 -39.75 -20.40 -27.95
N ARG A 14 -40.57 -20.88 -27.00
CA ARG A 14 -41.13 -22.24 -26.80
C ARG A 14 -41.97 -22.80 -27.97
N VAL A 15 -42.21 -24.13 -28.01
CA VAL A 15 -43.54 -24.83 -28.00
C VAL A 15 -43.42 -26.39 -28.04
N PHE A 16 -44.42 -27.04 -27.43
CA PHE A 16 -44.69 -28.45 -27.06
C PHE A 16 -44.88 -29.53 -28.17
N SER A 17 -44.62 -30.81 -27.82
CA SER A 17 -45.58 -31.98 -27.77
C SER A 17 -44.88 -33.35 -28.04
N LEU A 18 -44.89 -34.30 -27.09
CA LEU A 18 -45.74 -35.52 -26.91
C LEU A 18 -45.15 -36.85 -27.48
N PHE A 19 -44.85 -37.77 -26.54
CA PHE A 19 -44.85 -39.25 -26.53
C PHE A 19 -44.00 -40.12 -27.50
N SER A 20 -43.13 -40.93 -26.84
CA SER A 20 -42.98 -42.41 -26.90
C SER A 20 -41.61 -43.00 -27.33
N LEU A 21 -41.14 -43.91 -26.46
CA LEU A 21 -39.90 -44.70 -26.35
C LEU A 21 -39.66 -45.75 -27.46
N PRO A 22 -38.57 -46.58 -27.43
CA PRO A 22 -37.18 -46.39 -26.98
C PRO A 22 -36.15 -46.87 -28.03
N SER A 23 -34.88 -46.50 -27.90
CA SER A 23 -33.78 -47.23 -28.56
C SER A 23 -32.53 -47.22 -27.69
N PHE A 24 -32.11 -48.43 -27.33
CA PHE A 24 -30.92 -48.78 -26.58
C PHE A 24 -29.64 -48.48 -27.38
N LEU A 25 -28.59 -48.10 -26.64
CA LEU A 25 -27.13 -48.36 -26.85
C LEU A 25 -26.25 -47.10 -26.88
N LEU A 26 -25.30 -47.12 -25.93
CA LEU A 26 -23.97 -46.52 -25.94
C LEU A 26 -23.85 -45.00 -25.69
N SER A 27 -23.61 -44.65 -24.42
CA SER A 27 -22.90 -43.43 -24.02
C SER A 27 -21.44 -43.78 -23.67
N PRO A 28 -20.44 -42.95 -24.05
CA PRO A 28 -19.17 -42.90 -23.36
C PRO A 28 -19.09 -41.69 -22.42
N PHE A 29 -18.62 -41.96 -21.21
CA PHE A 29 -17.79 -41.13 -20.31
C PHE A 29 -17.78 -39.60 -20.46
N SER A 30 -18.36 -38.93 -19.46
CA SER A 30 -17.87 -37.66 -18.91
C SER A 30 -18.58 -37.42 -17.58
N GLU A 31 -17.91 -37.67 -16.45
CA GLU A 31 -18.37 -37.23 -15.13
C GLU A 31 -17.40 -36.17 -14.60
N GLU A 32 -17.91 -34.95 -14.51
CA GLU A 32 -17.44 -33.90 -13.61
C GLU A 32 -17.66 -34.34 -12.16
N LEU A 33 -16.59 -34.38 -11.35
CA LEU A 33 -16.70 -34.57 -9.91
C LEU A 33 -17.01 -33.23 -9.22
N HIS A 34 -18.29 -32.99 -8.94
CA HIS A 34 -18.74 -31.97 -8.00
C HIS A 34 -18.76 -32.58 -6.58
N PHE A 35 -17.83 -32.19 -5.70
CA PHE A 35 -17.85 -32.59 -4.30
C PHE A 35 -18.86 -31.75 -3.51
N ARG A 36 -19.98 -32.35 -3.10
CA ARG A 36 -21.00 -31.74 -2.23
C ARG A 36 -21.03 -32.54 -0.93
N MET A 37 -20.42 -32.02 0.15
CA MET A 37 -20.51 -32.65 1.47
C MET A 37 -21.88 -32.37 2.10
N THR A 38 -22.66 -33.43 2.32
CA THR A 38 -23.88 -33.43 3.13
C THR A 38 -23.56 -33.94 4.55
N HIS A 39 -23.74 -33.09 5.56
CA HIS A 39 -23.66 -33.50 6.97
C HIS A 39 -24.91 -34.30 7.37
N HIS A 40 -24.72 -35.55 7.81
CA HIS A 40 -25.77 -36.36 8.43
C HIS A 40 -26.02 -35.90 9.88
N ARG A 41 -27.28 -35.55 10.15
CA ARG A 41 -27.81 -35.19 11.46
C ARG A 41 -28.22 -36.47 12.20
N ILE A 42 -27.59 -36.77 13.34
CA ILE A 42 -28.00 -37.84 14.26
C ILE A 42 -29.11 -37.27 15.16
N ASN A 43 -30.27 -37.94 15.17
CA ASN A 43 -31.36 -37.70 16.11
C ASN A 43 -31.01 -38.26 17.48
N THR A 44 -31.11 -37.45 18.52
CA THR A 44 -31.28 -37.92 19.91
C THR A 44 -32.49 -37.25 20.55
N SER A 45 -33.18 -38.07 21.32
CA SER A 45 -34.52 -37.96 21.86
C SER A 45 -34.67 -36.98 23.03
N TYR A 46 -35.84 -36.36 23.08
CA TYR A 46 -36.58 -35.77 24.21
C TYR A 46 -36.00 -36.00 25.62
N PHE A 47 -35.73 -34.89 26.31
CA PHE A 47 -36.01 -34.72 27.74
C PHE A 47 -36.53 -33.30 27.99
N ASN A 48 -37.65 -33.23 28.71
CA ASN A 48 -38.40 -32.02 29.05
C ASN A 48 -37.80 -31.33 30.29
N GLY A 49 -37.88 -30.01 30.32
CA GLY A 49 -38.20 -29.27 31.55
C GLY A 49 -37.14 -28.30 32.09
N GLY A 50 -37.41 -27.01 31.93
CA GLY A 50 -37.20 -26.02 33.01
C GLY A 50 -35.96 -25.13 32.93
N SER A 51 -36.21 -23.82 32.88
CA SER A 51 -35.33 -22.70 33.27
C SER A 51 -34.05 -22.45 32.47
N ALA A 52 -34.17 -21.70 31.37
CA ALA A 52 -33.04 -21.00 30.75
C ALA A 52 -33.45 -19.57 30.38
N SER A 53 -33.33 -18.65 31.34
CA SER A 53 -33.36 -17.21 31.10
C SER A 53 -32.49 -16.60 32.18
N ILE A 54 -31.17 -16.51 31.93
CA ILE A 54 -30.16 -15.67 32.65
C ILE A 54 -28.74 -15.84 32.04
N PHE A 55 -28.47 -16.81 31.17
CA PHE A 55 -27.10 -17.10 30.69
C PHE A 55 -26.75 -16.59 29.26
N VAL A 56 -27.28 -15.45 28.83
CA VAL A 56 -26.98 -14.89 27.47
C VAL A 56 -26.21 -13.57 27.50
N PHE A 57 -25.86 -13.02 28.67
CA PHE A 57 -25.17 -11.72 28.76
C PHE A 57 -23.69 -11.77 29.17
N LEU A 58 -23.01 -12.91 29.02
CA LEU A 58 -21.61 -13.10 29.46
C LEU A 58 -20.68 -13.72 28.41
N LEU A 59 -21.06 -13.69 27.13
CA LEU A 59 -20.29 -14.30 26.02
C LEU A 59 -19.75 -13.29 24.98
N LEU A 60 -19.73 -11.99 25.31
CA LEU A 60 -19.07 -10.97 24.50
C LEU A 60 -17.95 -10.33 25.33
N LEU A 61 -16.72 -10.42 24.81
CA LEU A 61 -15.45 -9.86 25.32
C LEU A 61 -14.68 -10.72 26.34
N THR A 62 -14.25 -11.91 25.93
CA THR A 62 -12.94 -12.41 26.38
C THR A 62 -11.94 -12.21 25.26
N THR A 63 -11.31 -11.03 25.21
CA THR A 63 -9.98 -10.93 24.63
C THR A 63 -9.08 -11.82 25.47
N THR A 64 -8.76 -13.02 24.97
CA THR A 64 -7.78 -13.91 25.61
C THR A 64 -6.40 -13.27 25.49
N CYS A 65 -6.11 -12.32 26.37
CA CYS A 65 -4.77 -11.81 26.55
C CYS A 65 -3.99 -12.93 27.25
N SER A 66 -3.17 -13.68 26.51
CA SER A 66 -2.33 -14.71 27.09
C SER A 66 -1.46 -14.08 28.18
N ALA A 67 -1.47 -14.64 29.38
CA ALA A 67 -0.64 -14.13 30.48
C ALA A 67 0.82 -14.00 30.02
N PRO A 68 1.51 -12.87 30.34
CA PRO A 68 2.87 -12.65 29.88
C PRO A 68 3.80 -13.76 30.39
N ILE A 69 4.54 -14.39 29.48
CA ILE A 69 5.54 -15.41 29.82
C ILE A 69 6.72 -14.70 30.50
N ARG A 70 6.77 -14.76 31.82
CA ARG A 70 7.80 -14.09 32.63
C ARG A 70 9.20 -14.50 32.16
N GLY A 71 10.04 -13.51 31.84
CA GLY A 71 11.42 -13.68 31.40
C GLY A 71 11.64 -13.84 29.90
N LEU A 72 10.58 -14.06 29.10
CA LEU A 72 10.71 -14.16 27.64
C LEU A 72 11.12 -12.82 27.01
N ASP A 73 10.48 -11.73 27.45
CA ASP A 73 10.82 -10.36 27.04
C ASP A 73 12.29 -10.02 27.31
N THR A 74 12.74 -10.30 28.53
CA THR A 74 14.12 -10.03 28.96
C THR A 74 15.12 -10.83 28.13
N PHE A 75 14.81 -12.11 27.88
CA PHE A 75 15.64 -12.97 27.05
C PHE A 75 15.75 -12.45 25.61
N LEU A 76 14.62 -12.14 24.95
CA LEU A 76 14.64 -11.68 23.56
C LEU A 76 15.26 -10.28 23.40
N THR A 77 15.05 -9.39 24.37
CA THR A 77 15.72 -8.08 24.41
C THR A 77 17.23 -8.25 24.56
N ASN A 78 17.68 -9.23 25.34
CA ASN A 78 19.11 -9.54 25.44
C ASN A 78 19.65 -10.16 24.14
N GLN A 79 18.87 -11.01 23.47
CA GLN A 79 19.22 -11.54 22.15
C GLN A 79 19.36 -10.43 21.12
N PHE A 80 18.46 -9.45 21.09
CA PHE A 80 18.60 -8.29 20.21
C PHE A 80 19.93 -7.55 20.42
N ARG A 81 20.41 -7.45 21.66
CA ARG A 81 21.71 -6.82 21.95
C ARG A 81 22.92 -7.64 21.50
N LEU A 82 22.80 -8.97 21.55
CA LEU A 82 23.90 -9.90 21.22
C LEU A 82 23.94 -10.27 19.73
N ASP A 83 22.79 -10.41 19.10
CA ASP A 83 22.58 -10.75 17.70
C ASP A 83 21.44 -9.91 17.11
N PRO A 84 21.68 -8.60 16.85
CA PRO A 84 20.67 -7.70 16.28
C PRO A 84 20.13 -8.17 14.92
N LYS A 85 20.91 -8.98 14.20
CA LYS A 85 20.54 -9.55 12.89
C LYS A 85 19.57 -10.71 13.00
N ALA A 86 19.43 -11.29 14.20
CA ALA A 86 18.80 -12.59 14.41
C ALA A 86 19.37 -13.66 13.47
N SER A 87 20.69 -13.71 13.33
CA SER A 87 21.38 -14.71 12.51
C SER A 87 21.20 -16.12 13.08
N ASN A 88 21.12 -16.22 14.41
CA ASN A 88 20.97 -17.46 15.14
C ASN A 88 19.52 -17.71 15.54
N ASP A 89 19.13 -18.99 15.53
CA ASP A 89 17.83 -19.43 16.05
C ASP A 89 17.78 -19.31 17.58
N SER A 90 17.04 -18.32 18.07
CA SER A 90 16.91 -18.03 19.49
C SER A 90 16.21 -19.15 20.28
N PHE A 91 15.41 -20.00 19.64
CA PHE A 91 14.69 -21.09 20.31
C PHE A 91 15.62 -22.13 20.94
N GLY A 92 16.75 -22.42 20.29
CA GLY A 92 17.73 -23.38 20.79
C GLY A 92 18.26 -23.00 22.17
N SER A 93 18.43 -21.69 22.41
CA SER A 93 18.96 -21.13 23.66
C SER A 93 17.92 -20.86 24.75
N LEU A 94 16.63 -21.14 24.50
CA LEU A 94 15.59 -21.02 25.53
C LEU A 94 15.76 -22.05 26.65
N SER A 95 15.55 -21.62 27.89
CA SER A 95 15.55 -22.52 29.04
C SER A 95 14.39 -23.53 28.98
N SER A 96 14.56 -24.68 29.64
CA SER A 96 13.51 -25.72 29.69
C SER A 96 12.23 -25.25 30.39
N SER A 97 12.31 -24.24 31.26
CA SER A 97 11.14 -23.61 31.89
C SER A 97 10.35 -22.77 30.88
N LEU A 98 11.04 -21.94 30.08
CA LEU A 98 10.41 -21.11 29.06
C LEU A 98 9.77 -21.96 27.95
N LYS A 99 10.45 -23.02 27.50
CA LYS A 99 9.88 -23.98 26.54
C LYS A 99 8.60 -24.64 27.07
N ARG A 100 8.58 -25.04 28.35
CA ARG A 100 7.37 -25.58 29.01
C ARG A 100 6.24 -24.55 29.08
N SER A 101 6.54 -23.29 29.41
CA SER A 101 5.54 -22.22 29.42
C SER A 101 4.92 -22.00 28.04
N LEU A 102 5.74 -22.02 26.98
CA LEU A 102 5.28 -21.92 25.59
C LEU A 102 4.36 -23.09 25.19
N SER A 103 4.57 -24.32 25.70
CA SER A 103 3.64 -25.43 25.46
C SER A 103 2.35 -25.36 26.28
N SER A 104 2.40 -24.83 27.51
CA SER A 104 1.23 -24.79 28.41
C SER A 104 0.21 -23.70 28.08
N ALA A 105 0.60 -22.72 27.26
CA ALA A 105 -0.26 -21.58 26.89
C ALA A 105 -1.45 -21.97 25.99
N SER A 106 -1.47 -23.20 25.46
CA SER A 106 -2.40 -23.60 24.40
C SER A 106 -2.73 -25.09 24.46
N SER A 107 -3.38 -25.52 25.53
CA SER A 107 -3.77 -26.94 25.73
C SER A 107 -4.96 -27.42 24.88
N SER A 108 -5.60 -26.56 24.07
CA SER A 108 -6.76 -26.97 23.26
C SER A 108 -7.07 -26.09 22.02
N LEU A 109 -6.10 -25.43 21.41
CA LEU A 109 -6.37 -24.56 20.25
C LEU A 109 -6.42 -25.36 18.95
N HIS A 110 -7.60 -25.46 18.33
CA HIS A 110 -7.75 -25.94 16.95
C HIS A 110 -6.96 -25.05 15.99
N PHE A 111 -6.29 -25.65 15.00
CA PHE A 111 -5.54 -24.95 13.94
C PHE A 111 -6.26 -23.74 13.33
N SER A 112 -7.58 -23.84 13.13
CA SER A 112 -8.41 -22.74 12.59
C SER A 112 -8.49 -21.49 13.48
N SER A 113 -8.28 -21.62 14.80
CA SER A 113 -8.26 -20.48 15.72
C SER A 113 -6.91 -19.75 15.75
N LEU A 114 -5.85 -20.39 15.26
CA LEU A 114 -4.49 -19.86 15.27
C LEU A 114 -4.32 -18.76 14.21
N SER A 115 -4.83 -18.98 12.99
CA SER A 115 -4.75 -18.04 11.87
C SER A 115 -5.47 -16.71 12.16
N GLN A 116 -6.66 -16.76 12.76
CA GLN A 116 -7.45 -15.57 13.12
C GLN A 116 -6.66 -14.58 14.00
N SER A 117 -5.81 -15.10 14.90
CA SER A 117 -5.04 -14.26 15.82
C SER A 117 -3.96 -13.44 15.11
N LEU A 118 -3.32 -13.99 14.07
CA LEU A 118 -2.33 -13.25 13.27
C LEU A 118 -2.99 -12.21 12.36
N LEU A 119 -4.18 -12.49 11.85
CA LEU A 119 -4.92 -11.57 10.98
C LEU A 119 -5.58 -10.41 11.75
N SER A 120 -5.57 -10.44 13.09
CA SER A 120 -6.11 -9.37 13.94
C SER A 120 -5.09 -8.33 14.41
N LEU A 121 -3.84 -8.42 13.94
CA LEU A 121 -2.76 -7.52 14.36
C LEU A 121 -2.95 -6.10 13.81
N SER A 122 -2.76 -5.10 14.68
CA SER A 122 -2.88 -3.69 14.36
C SER A 122 -1.68 -2.88 14.85
N VAL A 123 -1.10 -2.05 13.99
CA VAL A 123 -0.08 -1.05 14.34
C VAL A 123 -0.77 0.19 14.91
N SER A 124 -0.46 0.56 16.14
CA SER A 124 -0.99 1.76 16.77
C SER A 124 -0.08 2.96 16.46
N VAL A 125 -0.60 3.96 15.74
CA VAL A 125 0.16 5.16 15.37
C VAL A 125 -0.15 6.27 16.36
N SER A 126 0.88 6.73 17.08
CA SER A 126 0.76 7.86 18.01
C SER A 126 0.86 9.20 17.29
N LEU A 127 -0.18 10.03 17.43
CA LEU A 127 -0.30 11.35 16.84
C LEU A 127 -0.58 12.39 17.92
N ASN A 128 0.32 13.37 18.05
CA ASN A 128 0.21 14.51 18.94
C ASN A 128 -0.23 15.74 18.13
N VAL A 129 -1.41 16.30 18.39
CA VAL A 129 -1.91 17.52 17.74
C VAL A 129 -1.85 18.68 18.72
N ARG A 130 -1.15 19.74 18.32
CA ARG A 130 -0.90 20.94 19.12
C ARG A 130 -1.60 22.14 18.50
N PHE A 131 -2.56 22.71 19.21
CA PHE A 131 -3.27 23.92 18.80
C PHE A 131 -2.48 25.16 19.23
N VAL A 132 -1.98 25.92 18.26
CA VAL A 132 -1.09 27.07 18.50
C VAL A 132 -1.82 28.37 18.16
N GLY A 133 -2.01 29.21 19.18
CA GLY A 133 -2.63 30.53 19.06
C GLY A 133 -3.93 30.68 19.85
N ASP A 134 -4.32 31.93 20.10
CA ASP A 134 -5.42 32.27 21.02
C ASP A 134 -6.81 32.16 20.38
N SER A 135 -6.87 31.88 19.07
CA SER A 135 -8.14 31.70 18.35
C SER A 135 -8.84 30.39 18.68
N PHE A 136 -8.16 29.45 19.33
CA PHE A 136 -8.72 28.15 19.67
C PHE A 136 -9.36 28.18 21.07
N PRO A 137 -10.61 27.74 21.20
CA PRO A 137 -11.27 27.61 22.51
C PRO A 137 -10.65 26.48 23.34
N SER A 138 -10.83 26.53 24.65
CA SER A 138 -10.34 25.49 25.57
C SER A 138 -10.96 24.11 25.30
N SER A 139 -12.15 24.05 24.68
CA SER A 139 -12.83 22.84 24.22
C SER A 139 -12.34 22.29 22.87
N ALA A 140 -11.40 22.97 22.21
CA ALA A 140 -10.96 22.61 20.86
C ALA A 140 -10.40 21.19 20.81
N ALA A 141 -9.47 20.86 21.72
CA ALA A 141 -8.82 19.56 21.76
C ALA A 141 -9.81 18.40 21.95
N THR A 142 -10.73 18.51 22.91
CA THR A 142 -11.70 17.44 23.20
C THR A 142 -12.71 17.24 22.07
N THR A 143 -13.22 18.34 21.49
CA THR A 143 -14.17 18.30 20.38
C THR A 143 -13.53 17.76 19.10
N PHE A 144 -12.31 18.20 18.81
CA PHE A 144 -11.51 17.69 17.69
C PHE A 144 -11.25 16.18 17.83
N SER A 145 -10.82 15.72 19.02
CA SER A 145 -10.58 14.30 19.26
C SER A 145 -11.86 13.46 19.10
N SER A 146 -13.02 14.00 19.49
CA SER A 146 -14.31 13.35 19.24
C SER A 146 -14.61 13.19 17.75
N PHE A 147 -14.31 14.20 16.91
CA PHE A 147 -14.55 14.12 15.47
C PHE A 147 -13.61 13.12 14.79
N ILE A 148 -12.32 13.15 15.13
CA ILE A 148 -11.37 12.17 14.60
C ILE A 148 -11.77 10.75 15.02
N SER A 149 -12.12 10.53 16.29
CA SER A 149 -12.52 9.20 16.77
C SER A 149 -13.78 8.68 16.06
N ALA A 150 -14.68 9.57 15.62
CA ALA A 150 -15.86 9.20 14.84
C ALA A 150 -15.55 8.93 13.35
N ALA A 151 -14.50 9.56 12.80
CA ALA A 151 -14.12 9.44 11.40
C ALA A 151 -13.15 8.27 11.12
N VAL A 152 -12.27 7.96 12.07
CA VAL A 152 -11.25 6.92 11.92
C VAL A 152 -11.90 5.54 11.99
N THR A 153 -11.95 4.86 10.86
CA THR A 153 -12.16 3.42 10.80
C THR A 153 -10.80 2.74 10.76
N GLY A 154 -10.52 1.83 11.69
CA GLY A 154 -9.34 0.96 11.57
C GLY A 154 -9.43 0.19 10.26
N ASP A 155 -8.36 0.25 9.47
CA ASP A 155 -8.27 -0.39 8.15
C ASP A 155 -6.91 -1.06 8.01
N ASN A 156 -6.77 -1.86 6.96
CA ASN A 156 -5.53 -2.52 6.62
C ASN A 156 -4.58 -1.56 5.90
N PHE A 157 -3.27 -1.80 6.05
CA PHE A 157 -2.33 -1.17 5.14
C PHE A 157 -2.59 -1.63 3.70
N HIS A 158 -2.32 -0.75 2.74
CA HIS A 158 -2.63 -0.99 1.34
C HIS A 158 -1.43 -0.86 0.41
N VAL A 159 -1.52 -1.51 -0.75
CA VAL A 159 -0.55 -1.40 -1.85
C VAL A 159 -1.26 -0.89 -3.10
N ILE A 160 -0.73 0.14 -3.75
CA ILE A 160 -1.30 0.72 -4.97
C ILE A 160 -1.10 -0.20 -6.19
N SER A 161 0.09 -0.78 -6.34
CA SER A 161 0.38 -1.76 -7.39
C SER A 161 0.80 -3.09 -6.78
N PRO A 162 -0.14 -4.03 -6.58
CA PRO A 162 0.17 -5.34 -6.01
C PRO A 162 1.01 -6.20 -6.97
N PRO A 163 1.53 -7.35 -6.49
CA PRO A 163 2.28 -8.28 -7.33
C PRO A 163 1.44 -8.79 -8.52
N PRO A 164 2.08 -9.15 -9.65
CA PRO A 164 1.40 -9.70 -10.83
C PRO A 164 0.54 -10.93 -10.52
N ASP A 165 0.96 -11.73 -9.54
CA ASP A 165 0.31 -13.00 -9.18
C ASP A 165 -0.93 -12.80 -8.29
N SER A 166 -1.13 -11.59 -7.75
CA SER A 166 -2.32 -11.21 -6.98
C SER A 166 -2.76 -9.78 -7.33
N PRO A 167 -3.16 -9.53 -8.58
CA PRO A 167 -3.40 -8.17 -9.07
C PRO A 167 -4.65 -7.52 -8.44
N THR A 168 -5.47 -8.30 -7.74
CA THR A 168 -6.72 -7.84 -7.11
C THR A 168 -6.60 -7.61 -5.60
N ASP A 169 -5.49 -8.02 -4.97
CA ASP A 169 -5.34 -7.88 -3.52
C ASP A 169 -4.47 -6.67 -3.15
N HIS A 170 -5.14 -5.56 -2.92
CA HIS A 170 -4.52 -4.32 -2.45
C HIS A 170 -4.33 -4.29 -0.93
N ARG A 171 -4.71 -5.34 -0.20
CA ARG A 171 -4.75 -5.37 1.27
C ARG A 171 -3.52 -6.10 1.82
N LEU A 172 -2.87 -5.53 2.81
CA LEU A 172 -1.85 -6.21 3.60
C LEU A 172 -2.47 -6.80 4.87
N ALA A 173 -1.87 -7.87 5.41
CA ALA A 173 -2.39 -8.63 6.55
C ALA A 173 -2.58 -7.79 7.83
N VAL A 174 -1.72 -6.79 8.04
CA VAL A 174 -1.70 -5.97 9.27
C VAL A 174 -2.57 -4.72 9.09
N SER A 175 -3.33 -4.38 10.12
CA SER A 175 -4.12 -3.16 10.19
C SER A 175 -3.43 -2.02 10.92
N HIS A 176 -4.03 -0.85 10.89
CA HIS A 176 -3.56 0.32 11.63
C HIS A 176 -4.69 0.98 12.41
N SER A 177 -4.32 1.58 13.54
CA SER A 177 -5.20 2.38 14.39
C SER A 177 -4.52 3.68 14.77
N LEU A 178 -5.32 4.72 15.04
CA LEU A 178 -4.83 6.03 15.46
C LEU A 178 -4.96 6.17 16.98
N HIS A 179 -3.85 6.50 17.64
CA HIS A 179 -3.83 6.95 19.03
C HIS A 179 -3.57 8.46 19.04
N LEU A 180 -4.61 9.24 19.29
CA LEU A 180 -4.58 10.70 19.23
C LEU A 180 -4.41 11.32 20.62
N ASP A 181 -3.39 12.16 20.79
CA ASP A 181 -3.27 13.14 21.88
C ASP A 181 -3.44 14.54 21.30
N ALA A 182 -4.37 15.34 21.84
CA ALA A 182 -4.63 16.70 21.36
C ALA A 182 -4.58 17.66 22.53
N SER A 183 -3.86 18.77 22.38
CA SER A 183 -3.73 19.78 23.44
C SER A 183 -3.49 21.19 22.89
N LEU A 184 -3.73 22.19 23.72
CA LEU A 184 -3.35 23.57 23.41
C LEU A 184 -1.88 23.81 23.76
N SER A 185 -1.17 24.53 22.90
CA SER A 185 0.22 24.93 23.13
C SER A 185 0.34 26.12 24.09
N PRO A 186 1.51 26.31 24.74
CA PRO A 186 1.77 27.46 25.58
C PRO A 186 1.67 28.80 24.79
N PRO A 187 1.13 29.88 25.39
CA PRO A 187 1.06 31.20 24.75
C PRO A 187 2.43 31.81 24.38
N SER A 188 3.51 31.33 25.00
CA SER A 188 4.87 31.75 24.66
C SER A 188 5.29 31.28 23.26
N LEU A 189 4.73 30.16 22.76
CA LEU A 189 4.98 29.69 21.40
C LEU A 189 4.29 30.60 20.38
N SER A 190 3.01 30.91 20.56
CA SER A 190 2.25 31.79 19.67
C SER A 190 2.87 33.18 19.59
N SER A 191 3.30 33.76 20.72
CA SER A 191 3.95 35.08 20.76
C SER A 191 5.27 35.12 19.97
N ARG A 192 6.11 34.07 20.09
CA ARG A 192 7.38 33.97 19.34
C ARG A 192 7.12 33.85 17.83
N LEU A 193 6.16 33.00 17.44
CA LEU A 193 5.79 32.80 16.05
C LEU A 193 5.22 34.09 15.44
N ASP A 194 4.30 34.76 16.12
CA ASP A 194 3.68 36.01 15.65
C ASP A 194 4.71 37.13 15.49
N THR A 195 5.67 37.25 16.42
CA THR A 195 6.77 38.22 16.30
C THR A 195 7.66 37.93 15.09
N SER A 196 8.05 36.67 14.89
CA SER A 196 8.86 36.23 13.75
C SER A 196 8.15 36.44 12.42
N LEU A 197 6.86 36.12 12.37
CA LEU A 197 6.01 36.28 11.20
C LEU A 197 5.83 37.76 10.83
N LYS A 198 5.50 38.63 11.80
CA LYS A 198 5.35 40.08 11.57
C LYS A 198 6.64 40.71 11.05
N SER A 199 7.78 40.30 11.60
CA SER A 199 9.10 40.72 11.11
C SER A 199 9.32 40.29 9.66
N SER A 200 8.99 39.03 9.33
CA SER A 200 9.13 38.49 7.97
C SER A 200 8.20 39.17 6.96
N ILE A 201 6.96 39.46 7.35
CA ILE A 201 5.98 40.19 6.52
C ILE A 201 6.44 41.64 6.28
N ALA A 202 6.96 42.31 7.31
CA ALA A 202 7.47 43.67 7.18
C ALA A 202 8.71 43.76 6.28
N GLY A 203 9.56 42.73 6.31
CA GLY A 203 10.77 42.63 5.48
C GLY A 203 10.53 42.15 4.04
N SER A 204 9.37 41.56 3.75
CA SER A 204 9.09 40.98 2.43
C SER A 204 8.49 42.01 1.47
N THR A 205 8.99 42.02 0.24
CA THR A 205 8.51 42.92 -0.82
C THR A 205 7.22 42.37 -1.46
N SER A 206 6.22 43.24 -1.63
CA SER A 206 4.97 42.85 -2.29
C SER A 206 5.19 42.71 -3.79
N SER A 207 4.71 41.61 -4.36
CA SER A 207 4.74 41.38 -5.80
C SER A 207 3.52 42.01 -6.48
N LEU A 208 3.72 42.64 -7.64
CA LEU A 208 2.61 43.12 -8.48
C LEU A 208 1.80 41.96 -9.11
N ARG A 209 2.36 40.74 -9.12
CA ARG A 209 1.81 39.58 -9.84
C ARG A 209 1.15 38.54 -8.93
N SER A 210 1.26 38.70 -7.62
CA SER A 210 0.67 37.79 -6.62
C SER A 210 -0.07 38.60 -5.58
N GLN A 211 -1.26 38.13 -5.21
CA GLN A 211 -2.00 38.69 -4.08
C GLN A 211 -1.38 38.26 -2.74
N LEU A 212 -0.69 37.11 -2.71
CA LEU A 212 -0.02 36.58 -1.54
C LEU A 212 1.43 37.06 -1.47
N LEU A 213 1.83 37.54 -0.29
CA LEU A 213 3.22 37.82 0.04
C LEU A 213 4.00 36.51 0.24
N SER A 214 5.19 36.41 -0.37
CA SER A 214 6.07 35.25 -0.24
C SER A 214 6.91 35.36 1.03
N VAL A 215 6.67 34.48 2.01
CA VAL A 215 7.40 34.46 3.28
C VAL A 215 8.29 33.20 3.35
N PRO A 216 9.59 33.30 3.65
CA PRO A 216 10.42 32.10 3.83
C PRO A 216 9.93 31.23 4.99
N TYR A 217 9.76 29.92 4.76
CA TYR A 217 9.28 29.00 5.80
C TYR A 217 10.26 28.79 6.97
N GLY A 218 11.56 28.91 6.72
CA GLY A 218 12.61 28.48 7.65
C GLY A 218 12.61 29.20 9.01
N SER A 219 12.17 30.46 9.07
CA SER A 219 12.08 31.21 10.33
C SER A 219 10.98 30.71 11.26
N ILE A 220 9.91 30.16 10.69
CA ILE A 220 8.81 29.53 11.43
C ILE A 220 9.16 28.09 11.78
N ASP A 221 9.71 27.35 10.81
CA ASP A 221 10.12 25.97 11.01
C ASP A 221 11.14 25.82 12.14
N GLU A 222 12.14 26.70 12.22
CA GLU A 222 13.13 26.65 13.28
C GLU A 222 12.53 26.81 14.69
N ILE A 223 11.50 27.66 14.84
CA ILE A 223 10.81 27.83 16.13
C ILE A 223 10.01 26.57 16.49
N ILE A 224 9.30 25.99 15.52
CA ILE A 224 8.51 24.77 15.72
C ILE A 224 9.42 23.58 16.01
N ARG A 225 10.53 23.45 15.29
CA ARG A 225 11.55 22.41 15.50
C ARG A 225 12.08 22.45 16.93
N GLN A 226 12.43 23.63 17.43
CA GLN A 226 12.88 23.79 18.82
C GLN A 226 11.79 23.43 19.85
N GLU A 227 10.52 23.63 19.51
CA GLU A 227 9.41 23.23 20.39
C GLU A 227 9.21 21.71 20.38
N TYR A 228 9.21 21.10 19.20
CA TYR A 228 9.18 19.64 19.03
C TYR A 228 10.29 18.95 19.82
N GLU A 229 11.51 19.48 19.77
CA GLU A 229 12.64 18.93 20.53
C GLU A 229 12.45 18.96 22.05
N LYS A 230 11.66 19.88 22.59
CA LYS A 230 11.31 19.92 24.02
C LYS A 230 10.19 18.96 24.38
N GLU A 231 9.23 18.79 23.48
CA GLU A 231 8.04 17.96 23.71
C GLU A 231 8.28 16.47 23.43
N LYS A 232 9.27 16.11 22.58
CA LYS A 232 9.53 14.71 22.26
C LYS A 232 10.02 13.97 23.51
N HIS A 233 9.31 12.93 23.90
CA HIS A 233 9.65 12.12 25.09
C HIS A 233 10.21 10.75 24.73
N GLY A 234 10.78 10.60 23.53
CA GLY A 234 11.24 9.31 23.02
C GLY A 234 10.10 8.32 22.76
N ASP A 235 8.86 8.83 22.71
CA ASP A 235 7.63 8.08 22.44
C ASP A 235 7.52 7.63 20.98
N GLY A 236 8.38 8.17 20.10
CA GLY A 236 8.38 7.89 18.67
C GLY A 236 7.17 8.47 17.93
N GLY A 237 6.35 9.28 18.60
CA GLY A 237 5.12 9.86 18.07
C GLY A 237 5.36 10.95 17.04
N VAL A 238 4.34 11.22 16.23
CA VAL A 238 4.33 12.30 15.24
C VAL A 238 3.61 13.52 15.80
N TYR A 239 4.16 14.72 15.57
CA TYR A 239 3.60 15.98 16.08
C TYR A 239 3.05 16.86 14.95
N VAL A 240 1.82 17.32 15.08
CA VAL A 240 1.15 18.23 14.13
C VAL A 240 0.83 19.53 14.84
N TYR A 241 1.44 20.62 14.40
CA TYR A 241 1.16 21.97 14.94
C TYR A 241 0.15 22.68 14.04
N LEU A 242 -1.05 22.92 14.56
CA LEU A 242 -2.10 23.70 13.90
C LEU A 242 -1.97 25.15 14.35
N ILE A 243 -1.43 26.01 13.48
CA ILE A 243 -1.08 27.39 13.78
C ILE A 243 -2.20 28.33 13.32
N SER A 244 -2.65 29.19 14.22
CA SER A 244 -3.60 30.26 13.92
C SER A 244 -3.27 31.49 14.76
N LEU A 245 -2.51 32.42 14.18
CA LEU A 245 -1.99 33.62 14.85
C LEU A 245 -2.90 34.85 14.66
N GLY A 246 -4.04 34.67 13.99
CA GLY A 246 -4.99 35.74 13.70
C GLY A 246 -4.59 36.61 12.49
N PRO A 247 -5.38 37.66 12.20
CA PRO A 247 -5.20 38.47 11.00
C PRO A 247 -3.85 39.19 10.97
N GLN A 248 -3.17 39.12 9.83
CA GLN A 248 -1.91 39.83 9.56
C GLN A 248 -2.12 41.04 8.66
N SER A 249 -1.11 41.92 8.60
CA SER A 249 -1.19 43.18 7.83
C SER A 249 -1.33 42.99 6.32
N LYS A 250 -0.85 41.85 5.79
CA LYS A 250 -0.97 41.44 4.39
C LYS A 250 -1.22 39.93 4.32
N PRO A 251 -2.01 39.44 3.35
CA PRO A 251 -2.13 38.02 3.11
C PRO A 251 -0.79 37.44 2.63
N TYR A 252 -0.42 36.27 3.13
CA TYR A 252 0.89 35.67 2.92
C TYR A 252 0.78 34.16 2.72
N ALA A 253 1.82 33.57 2.13
CA ALA A 253 2.04 32.14 2.08
C ALA A 253 3.54 31.86 2.03
N TYR A 254 3.91 30.63 2.36
CA TYR A 254 5.30 30.22 2.51
C TYR A 254 5.95 29.83 1.20
N SER A 255 7.16 30.35 0.97
CA SER A 255 8.06 29.90 -0.09
C SER A 255 9.07 28.91 0.46
N TYR A 256 9.29 27.81 -0.27
CA TYR A 256 10.17 26.71 0.14
C TYR A 256 11.56 26.74 -0.49
N SER A 257 11.76 27.56 -1.53
CA SER A 257 13.02 27.68 -2.28
C SER A 257 13.43 29.14 -2.45
N HIS A 258 14.73 29.41 -2.63
CA HIS A 258 15.27 30.77 -2.78
C HIS A 258 14.95 31.41 -4.14
N GLY A 259 14.63 32.70 -4.16
CA GLY A 259 14.32 33.48 -5.36
C GLY A 259 12.82 33.68 -5.60
N ASP A 260 12.47 34.62 -6.48
CA ASP A 260 11.09 35.01 -6.74
C ASP A 260 10.49 34.32 -7.97
N SER A 261 9.17 34.25 -8.00
CA SER A 261 8.45 33.87 -9.21
C SER A 261 8.67 34.90 -10.34
N SER A 262 8.86 34.44 -11.57
CA SER A 262 9.02 35.27 -12.77
C SER A 262 7.88 35.00 -13.78
N ALA A 263 7.95 35.58 -14.98
CA ALA A 263 6.94 35.33 -16.02
C ALA A 263 7.03 33.91 -16.60
N GLY A 264 8.26 33.38 -16.71
CA GLY A 264 8.53 32.01 -17.15
C GLY A 264 8.81 31.04 -16.00
N PHE A 265 8.57 31.45 -14.75
CA PHE A 265 8.82 30.63 -13.58
C PHE A 265 7.77 30.86 -12.50
N THR A 266 7.03 29.82 -12.15
CA THR A 266 6.00 29.90 -11.10
C THR A 266 6.46 29.08 -9.91
N LYS A 267 6.69 29.76 -8.78
CA LYS A 267 6.87 29.11 -7.48
C LYS A 267 5.54 28.99 -6.79
N CYS A 268 5.21 27.77 -6.40
CA CYS A 268 4.02 27.51 -5.62
C CYS A 268 4.28 27.84 -4.15
N LEU A 269 3.48 28.74 -3.60
CA LEU A 269 3.50 29.12 -2.20
C LEU A 269 2.49 28.29 -1.44
N GLY A 270 2.82 27.86 -0.21
CA GLY A 270 1.94 27.04 0.61
C GLY A 270 1.78 27.44 2.06
N SER A 271 0.99 26.65 2.78
CA SER A 271 0.62 26.89 4.19
C SER A 271 1.09 25.78 5.12
N ILE A 272 1.83 24.80 4.59
CA ILE A 272 2.25 23.60 5.33
C ILE A 272 3.75 23.36 5.20
N TRP A 273 4.31 22.65 6.16
CA TRP A 273 5.66 22.12 6.09
C TRP A 273 5.76 20.80 6.82
N THR A 274 6.52 19.87 6.23
CA THR A 274 6.83 18.57 6.84
C THR A 274 8.32 18.58 7.20
N GLY A 275 8.65 18.40 8.47
CA GLY A 275 10.02 18.48 8.96
C GLY A 275 10.89 17.29 8.57
N LYS A 276 12.19 17.38 8.90
CA LYS A 276 13.13 16.26 8.77
C LYS A 276 12.93 15.22 9.87
N GLU A 277 12.54 15.67 11.06
CA GLU A 277 12.09 14.88 12.19
C GLU A 277 10.57 14.74 12.19
N ARG A 278 10.00 13.94 13.12
CA ARG A 278 8.57 13.55 13.12
C ARG A 278 7.62 14.66 13.57
N TYR A 279 7.72 15.83 12.95
CA TYR A 279 6.78 16.92 13.10
C TYR A 279 6.38 17.53 11.76
N LEU A 280 5.20 18.14 11.74
CA LEU A 280 4.74 19.00 10.66
C LEU A 280 3.94 20.15 11.24
N TRP A 281 3.85 21.25 10.49
CA TRP A 281 3.01 22.37 10.87
C TRP A 281 2.12 22.81 9.72
N ILE A 282 0.94 23.31 10.08
CA ILE A 282 -0.10 23.81 9.19
C ILE A 282 -0.47 25.20 9.70
N ASP A 283 -0.14 26.23 8.94
CA ASP A 283 -0.53 27.60 9.23
C ASP A 283 -1.87 27.92 8.55
N LEU A 284 -2.91 27.95 9.37
CA LEU A 284 -4.29 28.20 8.94
C LEU A 284 -4.53 29.67 8.61
N SER A 285 -3.63 30.57 9.04
CA SER A 285 -3.65 32.00 8.72
C SER A 285 -2.94 32.31 7.40
N ALA A 286 -2.14 31.38 6.87
CA ALA A 286 -1.50 31.50 5.56
C ALA A 286 -2.48 31.12 4.43
N GLY A 287 -2.49 31.90 3.34
CA GLY A 287 -3.34 31.69 2.17
C GLY A 287 -4.41 32.78 1.96
N PRO A 288 -5.52 32.45 1.26
CA PRO A 288 -5.86 31.13 0.73
C PRO A 288 -4.92 30.71 -0.41
N VAL A 289 -4.49 29.45 -0.39
CA VAL A 289 -3.68 28.84 -1.46
C VAL A 289 -4.57 27.93 -2.32
N ASP A 290 -4.21 27.79 -3.60
CA ASP A 290 -4.91 26.95 -4.57
C ASP A 290 -3.89 26.15 -5.39
N TYR A 291 -4.17 24.87 -5.62
CA TYR A 291 -3.33 23.96 -6.40
C TYR A 291 -4.20 23.00 -7.19
N GLY A 292 -3.68 22.52 -8.30
CA GLY A 292 -4.22 21.36 -8.99
C GLY A 292 -4.28 21.52 -10.49
N PRO A 293 -4.92 20.56 -11.18
CA PRO A 293 -5.20 20.65 -12.60
C PRO A 293 -5.94 21.94 -12.98
N ALA A 294 -5.46 22.61 -14.04
CA ALA A 294 -5.95 23.90 -14.49
C ALA A 294 -7.36 23.84 -15.14
N LEU A 295 -7.68 22.72 -15.79
CA LEU A 295 -8.93 22.54 -16.53
C LEU A 295 -9.77 21.37 -16.03
N SER A 296 -9.14 20.20 -15.88
CA SER A 296 -9.83 18.96 -15.54
C SER A 296 -8.84 18.00 -14.89
N GLY A 297 -9.32 17.30 -13.86
CA GLY A 297 -8.56 16.31 -13.11
C GLY A 297 -9.00 16.30 -11.65
N ASP A 298 -8.54 15.29 -10.93
CA ASP A 298 -8.86 15.10 -9.52
C ASP A 298 -7.82 15.77 -8.61
N GLY A 299 -8.14 15.86 -7.31
CA GLY A 299 -7.21 16.32 -6.27
C GLY A 299 -6.97 17.82 -6.24
N VAL A 300 -7.75 18.62 -6.97
CA VAL A 300 -7.68 20.08 -6.93
C VAL A 300 -7.93 20.58 -5.49
N LEU A 301 -7.05 21.44 -5.01
CA LEU A 301 -7.29 22.34 -3.89
C LEU A 301 -7.92 23.63 -4.43
N PRO A 302 -9.25 23.81 -4.37
CA PRO A 302 -9.92 24.92 -5.01
C PRO A 302 -9.76 26.22 -4.23
N ARG A 303 -9.90 27.35 -4.94
CA ARG A 303 -10.19 28.64 -4.32
C ARG A 303 -11.59 28.61 -3.71
N GLY A 304 -11.72 28.74 -2.39
CA GLY A 304 -13.01 28.89 -1.71
C GLY A 304 -13.25 27.89 -0.57
N GLU A 305 -14.49 27.79 -0.10
CA GLU A 305 -14.82 27.14 1.18
C GLU A 305 -14.92 25.60 1.16
N PHE A 306 -14.55 24.96 0.04
CA PHE A 306 -14.72 23.52 -0.17
C PHE A 306 -13.57 22.64 0.32
N HIS A 307 -12.47 23.24 0.78
CA HIS A 307 -11.34 22.53 1.35
C HIS A 307 -10.91 23.17 2.69
N PRO A 308 -10.53 22.39 3.72
CA PRO A 308 -10.16 22.92 5.04
C PRO A 308 -9.18 24.10 4.97
N LEU A 309 -8.06 23.97 4.24
CA LEU A 309 -7.06 25.05 4.12
C LEU A 309 -7.60 26.36 3.52
N ALA A 310 -8.59 26.29 2.63
CA ALA A 310 -9.17 27.46 1.99
C ALA A 310 -10.40 28.00 2.75
N ALA A 311 -11.10 27.12 3.48
CA ALA A 311 -12.25 27.44 4.31
C ALA A 311 -11.94 28.41 5.47
N PHE A 312 -10.71 28.41 6.00
CA PHE A 312 -10.28 29.36 7.03
C PHE A 312 -10.28 30.81 6.56
N HIS A 313 -10.23 31.04 5.25
CA HIS A 313 -10.26 32.37 4.62
C HIS A 313 -11.66 32.76 4.11
N GLY A 314 -12.65 31.88 4.30
CA GLY A 314 -14.03 32.10 3.91
C GLY A 314 -14.87 32.81 4.98
N ARG A 315 -16.18 32.60 4.93
CA ARG A 315 -17.12 33.14 5.92
C ARG A 315 -16.86 32.53 7.30
N PRO A 316 -17.09 33.30 8.39
CA PRO A 316 -16.97 32.77 9.74
C PRO A 316 -17.82 31.52 9.92
N LYS A 317 -17.17 30.40 10.24
CA LYS A 317 -17.83 29.13 10.54
C LYS A 317 -18.13 29.04 12.03
N SER A 318 -19.09 28.19 12.40
CA SER A 318 -19.22 27.80 13.80
C SER A 318 -17.96 27.06 14.25
N GLU A 319 -17.62 27.18 15.54
CA GLU A 319 -16.48 26.47 16.14
C GLU A 319 -16.48 24.97 15.80
N LYS A 320 -17.65 24.32 15.90
CA LYS A 320 -17.79 22.90 15.58
C LYS A 320 -17.48 22.59 14.12
N ALA A 321 -17.94 23.43 13.18
CA ALA A 321 -17.65 23.23 11.77
C ALA A 321 -16.16 23.42 11.47
N LEU A 322 -15.52 24.40 12.10
CA LEU A 322 -14.08 24.63 12.01
C LEU A 322 -13.27 23.42 12.48
N LEU A 323 -13.61 22.88 13.66
CA LEU A 323 -12.93 21.73 14.23
C LEU A 323 -13.20 20.45 13.44
N ALA A 324 -14.36 20.32 12.79
CA ALA A 324 -14.64 19.22 11.88
C ALA A 324 -13.78 19.29 10.61
N ASP A 325 -13.60 20.48 10.02
CA ASP A 325 -12.70 20.68 8.88
C ASP A 325 -11.25 20.35 9.27
N LEU A 326 -10.79 20.80 10.45
CA LEU A 326 -9.46 20.46 10.96
C LEU A 326 -9.29 18.97 11.21
N ALA A 327 -10.29 18.31 11.80
CA ALA A 327 -10.28 16.87 12.01
C ALA A 327 -10.16 16.13 10.68
N SER A 328 -10.88 16.59 9.64
CA SER A 328 -10.77 16.00 8.29
C SER A 328 -9.40 16.19 7.67
N LEU A 329 -8.78 17.37 7.83
CA LEU A 329 -7.44 17.67 7.32
C LEU A 329 -6.37 16.81 8.00
N VAL A 330 -6.43 16.67 9.33
CA VAL A 330 -5.49 15.84 10.09
C VAL A 330 -5.72 14.36 9.82
N TYR A 331 -6.97 13.92 9.64
CA TYR A 331 -7.26 12.54 9.24
C TYR A 331 -6.72 12.23 7.83
N ASN A 332 -6.83 13.17 6.89
CA ASN A 332 -6.22 13.04 5.57
C ASN A 332 -4.68 13.00 5.66
N ALA A 333 -4.06 13.84 6.51
CA ALA A 333 -2.62 13.76 6.80
C ALA A 333 -2.22 12.39 7.35
N TYR A 334 -3.02 11.83 8.26
CA TYR A 334 -2.80 10.48 8.79
C TYR A 334 -2.76 9.44 7.66
N GLN A 335 -3.75 9.45 6.77
CA GLN A 335 -3.84 8.48 5.67
C GLN A 335 -2.73 8.63 4.62
N VAL A 336 -2.29 9.86 4.33
CA VAL A 336 -1.37 10.14 3.22
C VAL A 336 0.09 10.25 3.67
N LEU A 337 0.35 10.68 4.90
CA LEU A 337 1.71 10.95 5.40
C LEU A 337 2.17 9.95 6.45
N PHE A 338 1.29 9.49 7.35
CA PHE A 338 1.71 8.67 8.49
C PHE A 338 1.51 7.17 8.22
N VAL A 339 0.41 6.81 7.58
CA VAL A 339 0.13 5.45 7.09
C VAL A 339 -0.10 5.40 5.57
N PRO A 340 0.78 6.01 4.74
CA PRO A 340 0.62 5.96 3.29
C PRO A 340 0.55 4.51 2.79
N SER A 341 -0.25 4.33 1.75
CA SER A 341 -0.21 3.10 0.95
C SER A 341 1.19 2.90 0.37
N LEU A 342 1.61 1.64 0.24
CA LEU A 342 2.82 1.28 -0.48
C LEU A 342 2.59 1.51 -1.97
N ARG A 343 3.58 2.08 -2.67
CA ARG A 343 3.55 2.17 -4.13
C ARG A 343 3.62 0.79 -4.78
N VAL A 344 4.52 -0.05 -4.28
CA VAL A 344 4.78 -1.45 -4.65
C VAL A 344 5.25 -2.20 -3.39
N PRO A 345 5.10 -3.53 -3.31
CA PRO A 345 5.71 -4.34 -2.27
C PRO A 345 7.24 -4.31 -2.38
N VAL A 346 7.92 -4.30 -1.24
CA VAL A 346 9.39 -4.17 -1.17
C VAL A 346 9.93 -5.14 -0.15
N TYR A 347 10.83 -6.01 -0.61
CA TYR A 347 11.46 -7.04 0.22
C TYR A 347 12.78 -6.51 0.80
N PHE A 348 13.16 -7.06 1.96
CA PHE A 348 14.44 -6.74 2.58
C PHE A 348 15.57 -7.37 1.76
N GLU A 349 16.58 -6.57 1.42
CA GLU A 349 17.81 -7.02 0.74
C GLU A 349 19.01 -6.30 1.35
N ASP A 350 20.11 -7.02 1.65
CA ASP A 350 21.28 -6.44 2.32
C ASP A 350 22.06 -5.46 1.42
N SER A 351 22.04 -5.68 0.10
CA SER A 351 22.75 -4.84 -0.87
C SER A 351 21.75 -4.20 -1.84
N LEU A 352 21.75 -2.87 -1.89
CA LEU A 352 20.93 -2.05 -2.78
C LEU A 352 21.84 -1.30 -3.76
N VAL A 353 21.59 -1.45 -5.05
CA VAL A 353 22.40 -0.82 -6.11
C VAL A 353 21.50 -0.01 -7.03
N VAL A 354 21.73 1.30 -7.13
CA VAL A 354 21.08 2.16 -8.13
C VAL A 354 22.02 2.32 -9.32
N GLN A 355 21.58 1.87 -10.51
CA GLN A 355 22.35 1.99 -11.75
C GLN A 355 21.81 3.17 -12.57
N LEU A 356 22.55 4.27 -12.58
CA LEU A 356 22.23 5.48 -13.36
C LEU A 356 22.74 5.30 -14.79
N ILE A 357 21.84 5.11 -15.74
CA ILE A 357 22.17 4.84 -17.15
C ILE A 357 21.83 6.10 -17.97
N HIS A 358 22.84 6.89 -18.29
CA HIS A 358 22.71 8.13 -19.04
C HIS A 358 22.75 7.87 -20.54
N ILE A 359 21.60 8.00 -21.20
CA ILE A 359 21.46 7.85 -22.65
C ILE A 359 21.57 9.25 -23.26
N HIS A 360 22.74 9.60 -23.78
CA HIS A 360 23.04 10.97 -24.22
C HIS A 360 22.98 11.12 -25.75
N GLY A 361 22.32 12.19 -26.22
CA GLY A 361 22.20 12.52 -27.65
C GLY A 361 23.34 13.37 -28.24
N SER A 362 24.07 14.08 -27.38
CA SER A 362 25.21 14.93 -27.75
C SER A 362 26.49 14.46 -27.05
N GLU A 363 27.63 14.70 -27.70
CA GLU A 363 28.97 14.50 -27.12
C GLU A 363 29.27 15.54 -26.03
N THR A 364 28.69 16.75 -26.14
CA THR A 364 28.81 17.79 -25.11
C THR A 364 27.78 17.55 -24.03
N LYS A 365 28.23 17.06 -22.87
CA LYS A 365 27.38 16.87 -21.69
C LYS A 365 27.03 18.22 -21.09
N ASP A 366 25.74 18.56 -21.08
CA ASP A 366 25.20 19.71 -20.34
C ASP A 366 24.80 19.24 -18.92
N PRO A 367 25.58 19.59 -17.88
CA PRO A 367 25.29 19.16 -16.52
C PRO A 367 24.14 19.94 -15.88
N SER A 368 23.69 21.04 -16.48
CA SER A 368 22.67 21.91 -15.89
C SER A 368 21.33 21.17 -15.77
N GLY A 369 20.86 20.92 -14.54
CA GLY A 369 19.61 20.21 -14.27
C GLY A 369 19.72 18.67 -14.37
N LEU A 370 20.93 18.12 -14.55
CA LEU A 370 21.20 16.70 -14.43
C LEU A 370 22.54 16.47 -13.70
N ASP A 371 22.55 16.75 -12.40
CA ASP A 371 23.66 16.38 -11.51
C ASP A 371 23.41 15.03 -10.82
N PHE A 372 24.00 13.96 -11.36
CA PHE A 372 23.93 12.63 -10.75
C PHE A 372 24.61 12.55 -9.38
N GLU A 373 25.65 13.34 -9.13
CA GLU A 373 26.28 13.39 -7.81
C GLU A 373 25.39 14.09 -6.80
N PHE A 374 24.59 15.09 -7.20
CA PHE A 374 23.55 15.67 -6.35
C PHE A 374 22.48 14.63 -5.96
N VAL A 375 21.97 13.86 -6.93
CA VAL A 375 20.96 12.81 -6.67
C VAL A 375 21.53 11.76 -5.73
N LYS A 376 22.73 11.25 -6.02
CA LYS A 376 23.45 10.31 -5.16
C LYS A 376 23.68 10.86 -3.76
N ARG A 377 24.16 12.09 -3.63
CA ARG A 377 24.40 12.74 -2.34
C ARG A 377 23.13 12.82 -1.49
N THR A 378 21.99 13.15 -2.10
CA THR A 378 20.70 13.23 -1.41
C THR A 378 20.34 11.91 -0.73
N PHE A 379 20.57 10.77 -1.40
CA PHE A 379 20.33 9.46 -0.81
C PHE A 379 21.42 9.03 0.18
N MET A 380 22.69 9.28 -0.13
CA MET A 380 23.80 8.89 0.72
C MET A 380 23.83 9.65 2.05
N GLU A 381 23.42 10.92 2.07
CA GLU A 381 23.25 11.69 3.31
C GLU A 381 22.19 11.04 4.23
N GLU A 382 21.03 10.68 3.68
CA GLU A 382 19.98 10.03 4.45
C GLU A 382 20.34 8.58 4.84
N ALA A 383 21.13 7.88 4.04
CA ALA A 383 21.68 6.57 4.38
C ALA A 383 22.66 6.67 5.56
N ASN A 384 23.61 7.59 5.50
CA ASN A 384 24.65 7.77 6.53
C ASN A 384 24.08 8.27 7.86
N ASN A 385 23.02 9.08 7.81
CA ASN A 385 22.33 9.58 9.01
C ASN A 385 21.32 8.57 9.59
N GLY A 386 21.25 7.34 9.05
CA GLY A 386 20.31 6.32 9.50
C GLY A 386 18.85 6.67 9.21
N GLY A 387 18.58 7.53 8.23
CA GLY A 387 17.25 7.97 7.84
C GLY A 387 16.53 6.98 6.91
N LEU A 388 17.23 6.45 5.90
CA LEU A 388 16.61 5.68 4.81
C LEU A 388 16.78 4.16 4.91
N LEU A 389 17.98 3.71 5.28
CA LEU A 389 18.34 2.29 5.32
C LEU A 389 17.84 1.62 6.59
N LEU A 390 17.49 0.33 6.49
CA LEU A 390 16.99 -0.48 7.59
C LEU A 390 18.01 -1.56 7.94
N GLY A 391 18.42 -1.68 9.19
CA GLY A 391 19.46 -2.64 9.59
C GLY A 391 20.80 -2.36 8.91
N GLU A 392 21.48 -3.41 8.44
CA GLU A 392 22.80 -3.31 7.81
C GLU A 392 22.75 -3.20 6.29
N GLN A 393 21.66 -2.69 5.74
CA GLN A 393 21.57 -2.43 4.31
C GLN A 393 22.71 -1.53 3.84
N LYS A 394 23.26 -1.84 2.66
CA LYS A 394 24.27 -1.03 1.99
C LYS A 394 23.68 -0.47 0.71
N LEU A 395 23.85 0.83 0.52
CA LEU A 395 23.43 1.52 -0.70
C LEU A 395 24.67 1.91 -1.51
N SER A 396 24.64 1.59 -2.81
CA SER A 396 25.66 2.03 -3.75
C SER A 396 25.03 2.56 -5.05
N PHE A 397 25.77 3.43 -5.73
CA PHE A 397 25.38 3.99 -7.02
C PHE A 397 26.45 3.64 -8.04
N LYS A 398 26.03 3.11 -9.19
CA LYS A 398 26.87 2.88 -10.36
C LYS A 398 26.36 3.75 -11.50
N SER A 399 27.26 4.37 -12.26
CA SER A 399 26.89 5.28 -13.36
C SER A 399 27.44 4.75 -14.67
N PHE A 400 26.58 4.70 -15.68
CA PHE A 400 26.88 4.21 -17.02
C PHE A 400 26.44 5.25 -18.06
N SER A 401 27.06 5.21 -19.23
CA SER A 401 26.80 6.15 -20.32
C SER A 401 26.56 5.35 -21.59
N VAL A 402 25.50 5.69 -22.32
CA VAL A 402 25.14 5.07 -23.60
C VAL A 402 24.96 6.18 -24.63
N ASN A 403 25.64 6.09 -25.76
CA ASN A 403 25.44 7.02 -26.85
C ASN A 403 24.10 6.70 -27.54
N TYR A 404 23.15 7.64 -27.53
CA TYR A 404 21.83 7.44 -28.13
C TYR A 404 21.91 7.08 -29.63
N ARG A 405 22.90 7.62 -30.36
CA ARG A 405 23.08 7.38 -31.81
C ARG A 405 23.59 5.97 -32.10
N GLU A 406 24.28 5.36 -31.15
CA GLU A 406 24.86 4.02 -31.26
C GLU A 406 23.99 2.95 -30.57
N CYS A 407 22.81 3.35 -30.06
CA CYS A 407 21.87 2.47 -29.38
C CYS A 407 20.57 2.31 -30.21
N PRO A 408 20.49 1.33 -31.13
CA PRO A 408 19.28 1.08 -31.92
C PRO A 408 18.04 0.89 -31.05
N ILE A 409 18.17 0.19 -29.92
CA ILE A 409 17.08 -0.06 -28.96
C ILE A 409 16.58 1.25 -28.35
N CYS A 410 17.47 2.15 -27.96
CA CYS A 410 17.11 3.44 -27.40
C CYS A 410 16.34 4.28 -28.42
N SER A 411 16.80 4.31 -29.67
CA SER A 411 16.13 5.02 -30.75
C SER A 411 14.75 4.42 -31.08
N PHE A 412 14.65 3.09 -31.05
CA PHE A 412 13.41 2.36 -31.28
C PHE A 412 12.40 2.61 -30.15
N ALA A 413 12.83 2.57 -28.90
CA ALA A 413 12.00 2.83 -27.74
C ALA A 413 11.36 4.23 -27.81
N VAL A 414 12.18 5.27 -28.08
CA VAL A 414 11.70 6.66 -28.21
C VAL A 414 10.74 6.79 -29.40
N SER A 415 11.13 6.31 -30.58
CA SER A 415 10.31 6.40 -31.80
C SER A 415 8.95 5.72 -31.63
N ARG A 416 8.93 4.51 -31.05
CA ARG A 416 7.72 3.72 -30.89
C ARG A 416 6.86 4.16 -29.70
N GLY A 417 7.48 4.75 -28.68
CA GLY A 417 6.79 5.32 -27.52
C GLY A 417 6.19 6.71 -27.77
N MET A 418 6.59 7.40 -28.83
CA MET A 418 6.16 8.78 -29.09
C MET A 418 4.71 8.84 -29.59
N ASN A 419 3.92 9.70 -28.95
CA ASN A 419 2.53 9.99 -29.28
C ASN A 419 2.28 11.51 -29.25
N SER A 420 1.20 11.95 -29.88
CA SER A 420 0.79 13.37 -29.88
C SER A 420 -0.53 13.56 -29.13
N TYR A 421 -0.67 14.71 -28.46
CA TYR A 421 -1.87 15.11 -27.76
C TYR A 421 -2.14 16.61 -27.98
N THR A 422 -3.41 17.01 -27.95
CA THR A 422 -3.79 18.43 -28.03
C THR A 422 -4.32 18.89 -26.68
N SER A 423 -3.57 19.75 -26.01
CA SER A 423 -3.97 20.39 -24.75
C SER A 423 -4.66 21.72 -25.03
N ARG A 424 -5.58 22.09 -24.13
CA ARG A 424 -6.21 23.41 -24.10
C ARG A 424 -5.61 24.16 -22.91
N PHE A 425 -5.18 25.39 -23.11
CA PHE A 425 -4.69 26.26 -22.04
C PHE A 425 -5.53 27.53 -21.98
N LEU A 426 -5.85 27.98 -20.77
CA LEU A 426 -6.52 29.25 -20.54
C LEU A 426 -5.48 30.26 -20.04
N PHE A 427 -4.96 31.07 -20.96
CA PHE A 427 -4.23 32.29 -20.62
C PHE A 427 -5.25 33.43 -20.56
N ASP A 428 -5.11 34.46 -21.43
CA ASP A 428 -6.18 35.46 -21.63
C ASP A 428 -7.33 34.90 -22.48
N ASN A 429 -7.01 34.02 -23.42
CA ASN A 429 -7.95 33.28 -24.26
C ASN A 429 -7.57 31.80 -24.31
N TYR A 430 -8.54 30.96 -24.70
CA TYR A 430 -8.27 29.54 -24.90
C TYR A 430 -7.33 29.32 -26.08
N THR A 431 -6.16 28.76 -25.78
CA THR A 431 -5.13 28.41 -26.76
C THR A 431 -5.03 26.88 -26.83
N LEU A 432 -5.07 26.33 -28.04
CA LEU A 432 -4.83 24.90 -28.27
C LEU A 432 -3.35 24.70 -28.62
N ILE A 433 -2.67 23.80 -27.92
CA ILE A 433 -1.27 23.47 -28.14
C ILE A 433 -1.20 21.97 -28.42
N VAL A 434 -0.59 21.60 -29.55
CA VAL A 434 -0.29 20.22 -29.88
C VAL A 434 1.10 19.91 -29.32
N SER A 435 1.17 18.92 -28.43
CA SER A 435 2.40 18.49 -27.77
C SER A 435 2.64 17.01 -28.03
N GLU A 436 3.91 16.63 -28.12
CA GLU A 436 4.34 15.23 -28.19
C GLU A 436 4.73 14.72 -26.80
N TYR A 437 4.54 13.44 -26.55
CA TYR A 437 4.87 12.78 -25.29
C TYR A 437 5.31 11.34 -25.51
N LEU A 438 6.01 10.76 -24.53
CA LEU A 438 6.42 9.36 -24.52
C LEU A 438 5.46 8.53 -23.67
N ASP A 439 4.95 7.43 -24.21
CA ASP A 439 4.14 6.46 -23.46
C ASP A 439 5.05 5.60 -22.57
N SER A 440 4.86 5.71 -21.25
CA SER A 440 5.71 5.04 -20.27
C SER A 440 5.62 3.52 -20.34
N LYS A 441 4.44 2.97 -20.63
CA LYS A 441 4.22 1.52 -20.70
C LYS A 441 4.90 0.94 -21.93
N HIS A 442 4.86 1.67 -23.04
CA HIS A 442 5.56 1.26 -24.26
C HIS A 442 7.08 1.29 -24.08
N MET A 443 7.60 2.35 -23.44
CA MET A 443 9.01 2.48 -23.10
C MET A 443 9.45 1.35 -22.16
N HIS A 444 8.72 1.12 -21.07
CA HIS A 444 8.97 0.06 -20.10
C HIS A 444 9.05 -1.31 -20.77
N ARG A 445 8.03 -1.68 -21.54
CA ARG A 445 8.00 -2.96 -22.26
C ARG A 445 9.21 -3.15 -23.18
N THR A 446 9.55 -2.12 -23.96
CA THR A 446 10.68 -2.19 -24.91
C THR A 446 12.01 -2.38 -24.18
N LEU A 447 12.22 -1.67 -23.08
CA LEU A 447 13.44 -1.76 -22.27
C LEU A 447 13.54 -3.08 -21.52
N THR A 448 12.43 -3.61 -20.99
CA THR A 448 12.39 -4.93 -20.36
C THR A 448 12.68 -6.04 -21.37
N GLU A 449 12.07 -5.99 -22.56
CA GLU A 449 12.28 -7.00 -23.61
C GLU A 449 13.71 -6.99 -24.18
N SER A 450 14.44 -5.87 -24.07
CA SER A 450 15.79 -5.67 -24.64
C SER A 450 16.86 -5.40 -23.57
N ALA A 451 16.62 -5.85 -22.33
CA ALA A 451 17.45 -5.49 -21.18
C ALA A 451 18.92 -5.94 -21.34
N GLU A 452 19.14 -7.15 -21.86
CA GLU A 452 20.49 -7.70 -22.01
C GLU A 452 21.31 -6.98 -23.08
N GLU A 453 20.71 -6.66 -24.23
CA GLU A 453 21.38 -5.86 -25.25
C GLU A 453 21.73 -4.47 -24.73
N LEU A 454 20.85 -3.85 -23.95
CA LEU A 454 21.08 -2.52 -23.40
C LEU A 454 22.18 -2.53 -22.33
N ARG A 455 22.23 -3.56 -21.48
CA ARG A 455 23.33 -3.79 -20.52
C ARG A 455 24.67 -3.93 -21.23
N ARG A 456 24.70 -4.72 -22.32
CA ARG A 456 25.89 -4.85 -23.18
C ARG A 456 26.30 -3.52 -23.81
N ALA A 457 25.35 -2.74 -24.33
CA ALA A 457 25.61 -1.42 -24.89
C ALA A 457 26.13 -0.42 -23.86
N ALA A 458 25.73 -0.56 -22.59
CA ALA A 458 26.20 0.24 -21.46
C ALA A 458 27.53 -0.25 -20.86
N GLY A 459 28.09 -1.37 -21.32
CA GLY A 459 29.31 -1.96 -20.76
C GLY A 459 29.13 -2.53 -19.34
N ILE A 460 27.91 -2.93 -18.98
CA ILE A 460 27.60 -3.50 -17.67
C ILE A 460 27.96 -4.99 -17.67
N HIS A 461 28.82 -5.40 -16.74
CA HIS A 461 29.21 -6.80 -16.54
C HIS A 461 28.41 -7.42 -15.39
N GLU A 462 28.03 -8.70 -15.50
CA GLU A 462 27.08 -9.37 -14.59
C GLU A 462 27.67 -9.75 -13.23
N GLU A 463 28.99 -9.90 -13.12
CA GLU A 463 29.61 -10.67 -12.02
C GLU A 463 29.64 -9.98 -10.64
N GLU A 464 29.38 -8.67 -10.55
CA GLU A 464 29.58 -7.94 -9.28
C GLU A 464 28.33 -7.86 -8.36
N ASP A 465 27.12 -8.11 -8.88
CA ASP A 465 25.87 -7.75 -8.19
C ASP A 465 24.87 -8.92 -8.05
N GLU A 466 25.30 -10.19 -8.17
CA GLU A 466 24.40 -11.37 -8.23
C GLU A 466 23.44 -11.51 -7.03
N PHE A 467 23.83 -11.02 -5.85
CA PHE A 467 23.01 -11.04 -4.62
C PHE A 467 22.50 -9.65 -4.20
N ALA A 468 22.50 -8.67 -5.11
CA ALA A 468 22.06 -7.31 -4.82
C ALA A 468 20.73 -6.98 -5.50
N ARG A 469 19.93 -6.14 -4.85
CA ARG A 469 18.76 -5.53 -5.49
C ARG A 469 19.22 -4.37 -6.36
N VAL A 470 19.22 -4.61 -7.67
CA VAL A 470 19.60 -3.63 -8.68
C VAL A 470 18.38 -2.88 -9.19
N LEU A 471 18.41 -1.54 -9.12
CA LEU A 471 17.42 -0.66 -9.75
C LEU A 471 18.07 0.11 -10.92
N PRO A 472 17.78 -0.24 -12.18
CA PRO A 472 18.18 0.55 -13.33
C PRO A 472 17.34 1.83 -13.45
N VAL A 473 18.03 2.95 -13.70
CA VAL A 473 17.47 4.29 -13.89
C VAL A 473 17.91 4.79 -15.26
N TYR A 474 17.02 4.68 -16.24
CA TYR A 474 17.26 5.12 -17.61
C TYR A 474 16.95 6.60 -17.78
N VAL A 475 17.96 7.40 -18.11
CA VAL A 475 17.79 8.84 -18.36
C VAL A 475 18.03 9.13 -19.84
N PHE A 476 16.95 9.37 -20.57
CA PHE A 476 16.97 9.79 -21.98
C PHE A 476 17.22 11.29 -22.07
N ASP A 477 18.48 11.67 -22.30
CA ASP A 477 18.91 13.05 -22.54
C ASP A 477 18.97 13.31 -24.04
N LEU A 478 17.80 13.68 -24.58
CA LEU A 478 17.56 13.78 -26.01
C LEU A 478 17.96 15.17 -26.53
N ASP A 479 18.79 15.21 -27.56
CA ASP A 479 19.23 16.45 -28.24
C ASP A 479 18.17 16.96 -29.23
N ILE A 480 16.94 17.11 -28.76
CA ILE A 480 15.78 17.59 -29.53
C ILE A 480 15.22 18.88 -28.92
N ASN A 481 14.75 19.79 -29.78
CA ASN A 481 14.19 21.08 -29.34
C ASN A 481 12.72 20.97 -28.89
N THR A 482 11.99 19.94 -29.36
CA THR A 482 10.61 19.70 -28.95
C THR A 482 10.60 19.17 -27.52
N PRO A 483 9.85 19.80 -26.59
CA PRO A 483 9.74 19.31 -25.23
C PRO A 483 8.96 17.98 -25.23
N LEU A 484 9.60 16.92 -24.74
CA LEU A 484 8.96 15.62 -24.52
C LEU A 484 8.83 15.37 -23.02
N LEU A 485 7.63 14.98 -22.60
CA LEU A 485 7.33 14.48 -21.27
C LEU A 485 6.83 13.04 -21.37
N ILE A 486 6.95 12.28 -20.30
CA ILE A 486 6.40 10.93 -20.14
C ILE A 486 4.94 11.05 -19.72
N ASP A 487 4.05 10.33 -20.41
CA ASP A 487 2.61 10.33 -20.19
C ASP A 487 2.01 11.74 -20.07
N ARG A 488 2.56 12.70 -20.83
CA ARG A 488 2.19 14.13 -20.89
C ARG A 488 2.57 14.96 -19.67
N TYR A 489 2.69 14.36 -18.49
CA TYR A 489 2.83 15.11 -17.22
C TYR A 489 4.19 14.97 -16.55
N HIS A 490 4.90 13.87 -16.80
CA HIS A 490 6.02 13.45 -15.96
C HIS A 490 7.35 13.61 -16.68
N GLN A 491 8.38 14.06 -15.96
CA GLN A 491 9.76 13.96 -16.45
C GLN A 491 10.40 12.62 -16.09
N SER A 492 9.87 11.94 -15.07
CA SER A 492 10.35 10.66 -14.57
C SER A 492 9.18 9.83 -14.07
N VAL A 493 9.18 8.54 -14.40
CA VAL A 493 8.16 7.56 -14.00
C VAL A 493 8.83 6.35 -13.36
N ALA A 494 8.26 5.91 -12.25
CA ALA A 494 8.70 4.76 -11.49
C ALA A 494 7.88 3.51 -11.82
N PHE A 495 8.57 2.46 -12.25
CA PHE A 495 8.05 1.08 -12.34
C PHE A 495 8.57 0.24 -11.17
N ARG A 496 8.09 -0.98 -11.02
CA ARG A 496 8.55 -1.88 -9.95
C ARG A 496 10.03 -2.26 -10.11
N ASP A 497 10.48 -2.35 -11.35
CA ASP A 497 11.76 -2.92 -11.79
C ASP A 497 12.71 -1.89 -12.40
N MET A 498 12.24 -0.69 -12.76
CA MET A 498 13.09 0.37 -13.33
C MET A 498 12.51 1.77 -13.12
N VAL A 499 13.35 2.78 -13.35
CA VAL A 499 12.93 4.19 -13.49
C VAL A 499 13.25 4.65 -14.90
N ILE A 500 12.32 5.38 -15.52
CA ILE A 500 12.50 5.98 -16.85
C ILE A 500 12.32 7.48 -16.71
N ALA A 501 13.32 8.25 -17.14
CA ALA A 501 13.29 9.71 -17.17
C ALA A 501 13.66 10.25 -18.56
N VAL A 502 13.11 11.42 -18.88
CA VAL A 502 13.38 12.12 -20.14
C VAL A 502 13.69 13.59 -19.88
N ARG A 503 14.71 14.11 -20.56
CA ARG A 503 14.98 15.53 -20.70
C ARG A 503 15.26 15.88 -22.15
N THR A 504 14.96 17.12 -22.52
CA THR A 504 15.11 17.64 -23.89
C THR A 504 15.79 19.01 -23.87
N ARG A 505 16.15 19.57 -25.03
CA ARG A 505 16.75 20.92 -25.10
C ARG A 505 15.76 22.03 -24.80
N GLY A 506 14.47 21.83 -25.11
CA GLY A 506 13.44 22.83 -24.87
C GLY A 506 13.36 23.15 -23.38
N THR A 507 13.80 24.34 -22.97
CA THR A 507 14.07 24.61 -21.55
C THR A 507 12.83 24.57 -20.66
N GLN A 508 11.67 24.92 -21.20
CA GLN A 508 10.43 25.03 -20.45
C GLN A 508 9.22 24.61 -21.29
N THR A 509 8.21 24.05 -20.63
CA THR A 509 6.88 23.84 -21.21
C THR A 509 5.79 24.18 -20.20
N VAL A 510 4.62 24.58 -20.69
CA VAL A 510 3.45 24.87 -19.85
C VAL A 510 2.87 23.53 -19.39
N SER A 511 2.68 23.37 -18.08
CA SER A 511 2.02 22.18 -17.54
C SER A 511 0.50 22.38 -17.44
N ASP A 512 -0.21 21.27 -17.34
CA ASP A 512 -1.67 21.28 -17.11
C ASP A 512 -2.03 21.63 -15.65
N TYR A 513 -1.07 22.07 -14.83
CA TYR A 513 -1.25 22.40 -13.42
C TYR A 513 -1.18 23.90 -13.18
N THR A 514 -1.95 24.36 -12.21
CA THR A 514 -1.89 25.73 -11.68
C THR A 514 -1.62 25.72 -10.20
N CYS A 515 -0.90 26.74 -9.73
CA CYS A 515 -0.77 27.04 -8.32
C CYS A 515 -0.86 28.54 -8.07
N ASN A 516 -1.52 28.92 -6.98
CA ASN A 516 -1.73 30.30 -6.56
C ASN A 516 -2.26 31.19 -7.71
N GLY A 517 -3.12 30.64 -8.58
CA GLY A 517 -3.71 31.31 -9.74
C GLY A 517 -2.82 31.50 -10.96
N ARG A 518 -1.69 30.78 -11.03
CA ARG A 518 -0.75 30.85 -12.15
C ARG A 518 -0.44 29.46 -12.68
N HIS A 519 -0.23 29.34 -13.99
CA HIS A 519 0.22 28.09 -14.60
C HIS A 519 1.60 27.71 -14.07
N VAL A 520 1.76 26.43 -13.75
CA VAL A 520 3.05 25.83 -13.40
C VAL A 520 3.80 25.54 -14.69
N PHE A 521 5.09 25.91 -14.72
CA PHE A 521 5.98 25.64 -15.84
C PHE A 521 6.92 24.50 -15.46
N VAL A 522 7.05 23.51 -16.35
CA VAL A 522 7.98 22.39 -16.18
C VAL A 522 9.30 22.74 -16.87
N HIS A 523 10.40 22.67 -16.13
CA HIS A 523 11.75 22.84 -16.65
C HIS A 523 12.23 21.50 -17.15
N THR A 524 12.14 21.25 -18.45
CA THR A 524 12.42 19.90 -18.97
C THR A 524 13.87 19.47 -18.74
N ARG A 525 14.76 20.44 -18.46
CA ARG A 525 16.17 20.24 -18.16
C ARG A 525 16.44 19.79 -16.72
N ASP A 526 15.57 20.11 -15.77
CA ASP A 526 15.76 19.87 -14.33
C ASP A 526 15.15 18.51 -13.95
N LEU A 527 16.01 17.52 -13.72
CA LEU A 527 15.62 16.14 -13.45
C LEU A 527 15.94 15.68 -12.03
N GLU A 528 16.74 16.40 -11.25
CA GLU A 528 17.21 15.88 -9.96
C GLU A 528 16.05 15.52 -9.02
N ARG A 529 15.06 16.42 -8.89
CA ARG A 529 13.89 16.19 -8.03
C ARG A 529 12.99 15.04 -8.54
N PRO A 530 12.53 15.01 -9.81
CA PRO A 530 11.77 13.88 -10.34
C PRO A 530 12.48 12.52 -10.23
N LEU A 531 13.81 12.50 -10.38
CA LEU A 531 14.62 11.29 -10.20
C LEU A 531 14.60 10.81 -8.75
N VAL A 532 14.82 11.71 -7.78
CA VAL A 532 14.73 11.36 -6.35
C VAL A 532 13.37 10.74 -6.01
N GLY A 533 12.27 11.37 -6.45
CA GLY A 533 10.92 10.84 -6.22
C GLY A 533 10.68 9.48 -6.88
N SER A 534 11.20 9.25 -8.09
CA SER A 534 10.98 7.99 -8.80
C SER A 534 11.82 6.85 -8.24
N ILE A 535 13.07 7.13 -7.84
CA ILE A 535 13.93 6.14 -7.17
C ILE A 535 13.30 5.72 -5.83
N LEU A 536 12.75 6.65 -5.05
CA LEU A 536 12.04 6.32 -3.80
C LEU A 536 10.85 5.38 -4.01
N GLN A 537 10.08 5.61 -5.06
CA GLN A 537 8.94 4.77 -5.42
C GLN A 537 9.37 3.35 -5.81
N SER A 538 10.37 3.20 -6.67
CA SER A 538 10.80 1.88 -7.15
C SER A 538 11.63 1.11 -6.13
N MET A 539 12.59 1.76 -5.46
CA MET A 539 13.52 1.10 -4.54
C MET A 539 12.87 0.81 -3.19
N TRP A 540 12.11 1.75 -2.61
CA TRP A 540 11.54 1.62 -1.26
C TRP A 540 10.00 1.62 -1.22
N GLY A 541 9.33 1.64 -2.37
CA GLY A 541 7.87 1.54 -2.41
C GLY A 541 7.17 2.76 -1.80
N VAL A 542 7.86 3.88 -1.66
CA VAL A 542 7.31 5.10 -1.05
C VAL A 542 6.28 5.71 -2.01
N SER A 543 5.02 5.81 -1.60
CA SER A 543 4.00 6.47 -2.42
C SER A 543 4.23 7.98 -2.50
N SER A 544 3.81 8.57 -3.62
CA SER A 544 3.80 10.03 -3.76
C SER A 544 2.87 10.66 -2.73
N THR A 545 3.23 11.84 -2.21
CA THR A 545 2.45 12.52 -1.15
C THR A 545 1.07 13.02 -1.58
N HIS A 546 0.67 12.82 -2.84
CA HIS A 546 -0.70 13.07 -3.31
C HIS A 546 -1.47 11.81 -3.68
N LEU A 547 -0.92 10.62 -3.45
CA LEU A 547 -1.55 9.36 -3.84
C LEU A 547 -1.86 8.50 -2.62
N THR A 548 -3.10 8.03 -2.55
CA THR A 548 -3.54 7.05 -1.56
C THR A 548 -4.47 6.03 -2.19
N TRP A 549 -4.40 4.77 -1.75
CA TRP A 549 -5.35 3.75 -2.18
C TRP A 549 -6.65 3.88 -1.39
N SER A 550 -7.79 3.92 -2.09
CA SER A 550 -9.10 3.86 -1.43
C SER A 550 -9.77 2.51 -1.66
N PRO A 551 -9.92 1.67 -0.63
CA PRO A 551 -10.66 0.42 -0.76
C PRO A 551 -12.14 0.65 -1.08
N ARG A 552 -12.73 1.76 -0.62
CA ARG A 552 -14.14 2.11 -0.89
C ARG A 552 -14.40 2.43 -2.37
N HIS A 553 -13.47 3.13 -3.01
CA HIS A 553 -13.58 3.46 -4.43
C HIS A 553 -12.91 2.42 -5.34
N ASN A 554 -12.19 1.47 -4.75
CA ASN A 554 -11.36 0.48 -5.45
C ASN A 554 -10.44 1.14 -6.49
N THR A 555 -9.85 2.27 -6.13
CA THR A 555 -8.97 3.08 -6.99
C THR A 555 -7.99 3.88 -6.15
N THR A 556 -6.92 4.34 -6.79
CA THR A 556 -6.02 5.35 -6.23
C THR A 556 -6.70 6.71 -6.31
N LEU A 557 -6.75 7.41 -5.18
CA LEU A 557 -7.21 8.80 -5.08
C LEU A 557 -6.02 9.74 -5.22
N VAL A 558 -6.28 10.89 -5.82
CA VAL A 558 -5.32 11.99 -5.99
C VAL A 558 -5.76 13.15 -5.10
N ASP A 559 -4.84 13.67 -4.29
CA ASP A 559 -5.05 14.83 -3.42
C ASP A 559 -3.77 15.67 -3.33
N TYR A 560 -3.77 16.85 -3.97
CA TYR A 560 -2.57 17.68 -4.04
C TYR A 560 -2.27 18.50 -2.78
N THR A 561 -3.06 18.34 -1.71
CA THR A 561 -2.86 19.04 -0.42
C THR A 561 -1.43 18.93 0.11
N TRP A 562 -0.79 17.76 -0.03
CA TRP A 562 0.57 17.49 0.46
C TRP A 562 1.63 17.42 -0.64
N SER A 563 1.36 18.02 -1.81
CA SER A 563 2.33 18.13 -2.92
C SER A 563 3.18 19.40 -2.87
N VAL A 564 3.23 20.06 -1.71
CA VAL A 564 4.03 21.26 -1.43
C VAL A 564 4.87 21.04 -0.17
N GLY A 565 5.85 21.92 0.08
CA GLY A 565 6.76 21.78 1.21
C GLY A 565 7.88 20.76 0.95
N GLN A 566 8.35 20.08 1.99
CA GLN A 566 9.51 19.17 1.92
C GLN A 566 9.13 17.81 1.32
N THR A 567 8.92 17.76 0.01
CA THR A 567 8.60 16.52 -0.72
C THR A 567 9.18 16.56 -2.13
N PRO A 568 9.83 15.47 -2.61
CA PRO A 568 10.26 15.37 -4.00
C PRO A 568 9.09 15.05 -4.95
N PHE A 569 7.88 14.83 -4.43
CA PHE A 569 6.71 14.41 -5.19
C PHE A 569 5.82 15.56 -5.65
N GLY A 570 5.07 15.32 -6.73
CA GLY A 570 4.09 16.25 -7.26
C GLY A 570 4.71 17.41 -8.07
N PRO A 571 3.87 18.26 -8.68
CA PRO A 571 4.33 19.36 -9.51
C PRO A 571 4.51 20.68 -8.75
N PHE A 572 4.12 20.75 -7.47
CA PHE A 572 4.06 22.01 -6.71
C PHE A 572 5.19 22.20 -5.69
N SER A 573 6.08 21.22 -5.54
CA SER A 573 7.31 21.36 -4.74
C SER A 573 8.54 21.33 -5.63
N ASP A 574 9.49 22.20 -5.30
CA ASP A 574 10.82 22.29 -5.93
C ASP A 574 11.91 21.65 -5.06
N ILE A 575 11.56 20.99 -3.95
CA ILE A 575 12.53 20.44 -2.99
C ILE A 575 12.86 18.98 -3.32
N SER A 576 14.16 18.66 -3.41
CA SER A 576 14.64 17.27 -3.56
C SER A 576 14.93 16.56 -2.23
N SER A 577 15.07 17.30 -1.13
CA SER A 577 15.37 16.73 0.20
C SER A 577 14.19 15.95 0.78
N LEU A 578 14.48 14.98 1.66
CA LEU A 578 13.47 14.08 2.23
C LEU A 578 13.00 14.53 3.61
N SER A 579 11.69 14.50 3.82
CA SER A 579 11.08 14.66 5.14
C SER A 579 11.03 13.32 5.90
N PHE A 580 10.65 13.35 7.18
CA PHE A 580 10.47 12.11 7.95
C PHE A 580 9.44 11.16 7.30
N VAL A 581 8.46 11.70 6.58
CA VAL A 581 7.38 10.91 5.93
C VAL A 581 7.96 9.91 4.94
N GLN A 582 8.86 10.36 4.06
CA GLN A 582 9.46 9.46 3.07
C GLN A 582 10.43 8.47 3.72
N LYS A 583 11.18 8.91 4.74
CA LYS A 583 12.17 8.10 5.47
C LYS A 583 11.53 6.97 6.27
N ASP A 584 10.51 7.30 7.06
CA ASP A 584 9.76 6.32 7.85
C ASP A 584 8.98 5.37 6.93
N ALA A 585 8.39 5.88 5.83
CA ALA A 585 7.72 5.02 4.84
C ALA A 585 8.69 4.00 4.22
N ALA A 586 9.91 4.42 3.84
CA ALA A 586 10.89 3.54 3.23
C ALA A 586 11.21 2.30 4.10
N LYS A 587 11.43 2.52 5.40
CA LYS A 587 11.67 1.44 6.38
C LYS A 587 10.43 0.61 6.66
N ARG A 588 9.29 1.29 6.91
CA ARG A 588 8.02 0.63 7.24
C ARG A 588 7.54 -0.28 6.12
N ASN A 589 7.71 0.11 4.86
CA ASN A 589 7.25 -0.68 3.71
C ASN A 589 7.92 -2.05 3.64
N ILE A 590 9.22 -2.13 3.96
CA ILE A 590 9.96 -3.39 4.05
C ILE A 590 9.36 -4.29 5.12
N LEU A 591 9.12 -3.72 6.31
CA LEU A 591 8.58 -4.45 7.46
C LEU A 591 7.14 -4.90 7.22
N LEU A 592 6.30 -4.06 6.62
CA LEU A 592 4.91 -4.41 6.28
C LEU A 592 4.84 -5.50 5.22
N THR A 593 5.70 -5.44 4.20
CA THR A 593 5.81 -6.51 3.19
C THR A 593 6.27 -7.82 3.85
N SER A 594 7.26 -7.74 4.74
CA SER A 594 7.80 -8.91 5.46
C SER A 594 6.79 -9.51 6.45
N LEU A 595 6.00 -8.68 7.12
CA LEU A 595 4.89 -9.13 7.97
C LEU A 595 3.84 -9.85 7.13
N ASN A 596 3.46 -9.27 6.00
CA ASN A 596 2.46 -9.84 5.10
C ASN A 596 2.88 -11.23 4.61
N THR A 597 4.12 -11.38 4.15
CA THR A 597 4.65 -12.67 3.68
C THR A 597 4.78 -13.67 4.81
N THR A 598 5.27 -13.24 5.99
CA THR A 598 5.43 -14.11 7.17
C THR A 598 4.07 -14.62 7.65
N ILE A 599 3.07 -13.75 7.75
CA ILE A 599 1.71 -14.11 8.17
C ILE A 599 1.05 -15.01 7.13
N ALA A 600 1.15 -14.69 5.83
CA ALA A 600 0.63 -15.55 4.76
C ALA A 600 1.25 -16.95 4.82
N SER A 601 2.57 -17.04 4.91
CA SER A 601 3.30 -18.32 5.04
C SER A 601 2.91 -19.10 6.29
N ALA A 602 2.68 -18.41 7.41
CA ALA A 602 2.24 -19.04 8.65
C ALA A 602 0.82 -19.61 8.54
N VAL A 603 -0.07 -18.92 7.83
CA VAL A 603 -1.42 -19.41 7.50
C VAL A 603 -1.34 -20.61 6.56
N ASP A 604 -0.50 -20.55 5.52
CA ASP A 604 -0.32 -21.66 4.57
C ASP A 604 0.19 -22.93 5.25
N ILE A 605 1.10 -22.81 6.22
CA ILE A 605 1.58 -23.94 7.04
C ILE A 605 0.44 -24.55 7.86
N ILE A 606 -0.42 -23.71 8.46
CA ILE A 606 -1.59 -24.18 9.20
C ILE A 606 -2.55 -24.92 8.27
N ASP A 607 -2.87 -24.34 7.13
CA ASP A 607 -3.80 -24.93 6.16
C ASP A 607 -3.27 -26.25 5.61
N SER A 608 -1.96 -26.31 5.35
CA SER A 608 -1.26 -27.55 4.99
C SER A 608 -1.36 -28.59 6.10
N ALA A 609 -1.09 -28.21 7.36
CA ALA A 609 -1.19 -29.13 8.50
C ALA A 609 -2.61 -29.68 8.69
N VAL A 610 -3.64 -28.84 8.46
CA VAL A 610 -5.05 -29.27 8.47
C VAL A 610 -5.35 -30.24 7.33
N ALA A 611 -4.86 -29.96 6.11
CA ALA A 611 -5.10 -30.80 4.94
C ALA A 611 -4.53 -32.22 5.08
N TYR A 612 -3.38 -32.37 5.73
CA TYR A 612 -2.71 -33.66 5.94
C TYR A 612 -3.18 -34.42 7.20
N GLY A 613 -4.37 -34.09 7.75
CA GLY A 613 -5.00 -34.85 8.83
C GLY A 613 -4.98 -34.17 10.20
N GLY A 614 -4.54 -32.90 10.27
CA GLY A 614 -4.59 -32.07 11.47
C GLY A 614 -3.75 -32.61 12.63
N ASP A 615 -4.10 -32.17 13.83
CA ASP A 615 -3.21 -32.26 15.01
C ASP A 615 -2.99 -33.71 15.46
N VAL A 616 -4.02 -34.54 15.27
CA VAL A 616 -4.07 -35.93 15.72
C VAL A 616 -3.25 -36.86 14.81
N ASN A 617 -3.25 -36.62 13.51
CA ASN A 617 -2.63 -37.52 12.53
C ASN A 617 -1.23 -37.07 12.12
N LEU A 618 -0.96 -35.76 12.11
CA LEU A 618 0.29 -35.22 11.60
C LEU A 618 1.40 -35.18 12.66
N LEU A 619 1.07 -34.81 13.89
CA LEU A 619 2.06 -34.49 14.91
C LEU A 619 2.05 -35.54 16.04
N LYS A 620 2.89 -36.58 15.91
CA LYS A 620 3.23 -37.47 17.04
C LYS A 620 3.66 -36.63 18.25
N GLN A 621 3.38 -37.07 19.49
CA GLN A 621 3.52 -36.27 20.74
C GLN A 621 4.77 -35.37 20.84
N ASN A 622 5.94 -35.84 20.42
CA ASN A 622 7.17 -35.03 20.46
C ASN A 622 7.16 -33.88 19.44
N ARG A 623 6.70 -34.11 18.20
CA ARG A 623 6.61 -33.10 17.13
C ARG A 623 5.51 -32.06 17.41
N HIS A 624 4.43 -32.51 18.05
CA HIS A 624 3.34 -31.65 18.51
C HIS A 624 3.86 -30.58 19.47
N SER A 625 4.61 -31.01 20.49
CA SER A 625 5.14 -30.11 21.50
C SER A 625 6.09 -29.07 20.91
N GLU A 626 6.96 -29.47 19.98
CA GLU A 626 7.88 -28.54 19.31
C GLU A 626 7.13 -27.55 18.42
N PHE A 627 6.21 -28.03 17.59
CA PHE A 627 5.38 -27.20 16.74
C PHE A 627 4.64 -26.12 17.55
N MET A 628 3.99 -26.51 18.66
CA MET A 628 3.24 -25.57 19.50
C MET A 628 4.14 -24.55 20.19
N GLN A 629 5.33 -24.97 20.65
CA GLN A 629 6.30 -24.04 21.25
C GLN A 629 6.80 -23.03 20.22
N ARG A 630 7.11 -23.49 19.00
CA ARG A 630 7.54 -22.64 17.87
C ARG A 630 6.45 -21.69 17.43
N TRP A 631 5.20 -22.15 17.30
CA TRP A 631 4.05 -21.32 16.95
C TRP A 631 3.84 -20.19 17.95
N ASN A 632 3.85 -20.51 19.25
CA ASN A 632 3.65 -19.50 20.28
C ASN A 632 4.82 -18.51 20.35
N LEU A 633 6.05 -18.94 20.08
CA LEU A 633 7.20 -18.04 19.98
C LEU A 633 7.13 -17.15 18.73
N LEU A 634 6.77 -17.72 17.58
CA LEU A 634 6.53 -17.01 16.32
C LEU A 634 5.49 -15.90 16.52
N LYS A 635 4.31 -16.26 17.05
CA LYS A 635 3.22 -15.33 17.34
C LYS A 635 3.70 -14.20 18.25
N TYR A 636 4.39 -14.53 19.34
CA TYR A 636 4.93 -13.56 20.27
C TYR A 636 5.92 -12.59 19.60
N LYS A 637 6.85 -13.11 18.78
CA LYS A 637 7.81 -12.29 18.04
C LYS A 637 7.11 -11.37 17.03
N ILE A 638 6.09 -11.85 16.32
CA ILE A 638 5.29 -11.02 15.40
C ILE A 638 4.56 -9.91 16.18
N GLU A 639 3.92 -10.22 17.31
CA GLU A 639 3.26 -9.22 18.16
C GLU A 639 4.25 -8.15 18.66
N LYS A 640 5.47 -8.57 19.03
CA LYS A 640 6.55 -7.65 19.42
C LYS A 640 7.07 -6.81 18.26
N SER A 641 7.13 -7.36 17.04
CA SER A 641 7.45 -6.59 15.84
C SER A 641 6.41 -5.51 15.57
N VAL A 642 5.11 -5.83 15.65
CA VAL A 642 4.01 -4.88 15.50
C VAL A 642 4.04 -3.80 16.61
N SER A 643 4.37 -4.20 17.85
CA SER A 643 4.56 -3.27 18.95
C SER A 643 5.75 -2.32 18.72
N ALA A 644 6.89 -2.82 18.24
CA ALA A 644 8.04 -2.00 17.89
C ALA A 644 7.73 -1.04 16.72
N LEU A 645 7.02 -1.51 15.68
CA LEU A 645 6.51 -0.68 14.60
C LEU A 645 5.60 0.45 15.08
N SER A 646 4.76 0.20 16.10
CA SER A 646 3.86 1.20 16.68
C SER A 646 4.63 2.35 17.36
N HIS A 647 5.84 2.08 17.83
CA HIS A 647 6.76 3.09 18.39
C HIS A 647 7.75 3.63 17.34
N ASN A 648 7.60 3.24 16.07
CA ASN A 648 8.51 3.54 14.99
C ASN A 648 9.98 3.14 15.28
N ASP A 649 10.16 2.04 16.05
CA ASP A 649 11.44 1.37 16.27
C ASP A 649 11.63 0.28 15.21
N PHE A 650 12.10 0.71 14.05
CA PHE A 650 12.20 -0.16 12.88
C PHE A 650 13.28 -1.24 13.03
N GLU A 651 14.35 -0.99 13.79
CA GLU A 651 15.44 -1.94 14.02
C GLU A 651 14.98 -3.11 14.88
N MET A 652 14.31 -2.81 16.00
CA MET A 652 13.72 -3.83 16.85
C MET A 652 12.63 -4.63 16.11
N ALA A 653 11.82 -3.95 15.29
CA ALA A 653 10.80 -4.61 14.47
C ALA A 653 11.42 -5.59 13.45
N LEU A 654 12.52 -5.21 12.81
CA LEU A 654 13.27 -6.07 11.88
C LEU A 654 13.84 -7.29 12.60
N PHE A 655 14.49 -7.08 13.76
CA PHE A 655 15.04 -8.17 14.56
C PHE A 655 13.99 -9.23 14.87
N TYR A 656 12.83 -8.81 15.38
CA TYR A 656 11.76 -9.75 15.72
C TYR A 656 11.24 -10.52 14.50
N LEU A 657 11.11 -9.88 13.33
CA LEU A 657 10.69 -10.53 12.09
C LEU A 657 11.71 -11.56 11.58
N ARG A 658 12.99 -11.20 11.57
CA ARG A 658 14.06 -12.13 11.20
C ARG A 658 14.14 -13.29 12.18
N SER A 659 14.03 -13.02 13.48
CA SER A 659 14.00 -14.06 14.52
C SER A 659 12.77 -14.97 14.40
N ALA A 660 11.63 -14.44 13.97
CA ALA A 660 10.40 -15.19 13.71
C ALA A 660 10.54 -16.12 12.49
N SER A 661 11.32 -15.72 11.49
CA SER A 661 11.53 -16.53 10.28
C SER A 661 12.18 -17.89 10.58
N HIS A 662 13.05 -17.97 11.59
CA HIS A 662 13.61 -19.25 12.06
C HIS A 662 12.53 -20.20 12.61
N ASP A 663 11.57 -19.66 13.37
CA ASP A 663 10.46 -20.46 13.90
C ASP A 663 9.54 -20.93 12.77
N LEU A 664 9.23 -20.05 11.82
CA LEU A 664 8.43 -20.36 10.64
C LEU A 664 9.08 -21.48 9.80
N TYR A 665 10.39 -21.38 9.54
CA TYR A 665 11.15 -22.40 8.82
C TYR A 665 11.15 -23.75 9.56
N SER A 666 11.39 -23.73 10.88
CA SER A 666 11.35 -24.94 11.71
C SER A 666 9.98 -25.60 11.69
N MET A 667 8.91 -24.81 11.78
CA MET A 667 7.53 -25.30 11.67
C MET A 667 7.23 -25.92 10.32
N HIS A 668 7.62 -25.26 9.23
CA HIS A 668 7.48 -25.79 7.87
C HIS A 668 8.18 -27.15 7.74
N SER A 669 9.40 -27.27 8.27
CA SER A 669 10.16 -28.53 8.29
C SER A 669 9.44 -29.64 9.07
N VAL A 670 8.88 -29.33 10.24
CA VAL A 670 8.10 -30.29 11.05
C VAL A 670 6.89 -30.82 10.27
N VAL A 671 6.11 -29.92 9.64
CA VAL A 671 4.92 -30.28 8.84
C VAL A 671 5.33 -31.08 7.60
N TYR A 672 6.39 -30.67 6.91
CA TYR A 672 6.91 -31.36 5.73
C TYR A 672 7.34 -32.79 6.05
N LEU A 673 8.19 -32.99 7.07
CA LEU A 673 8.63 -34.32 7.48
C LEU A 673 7.47 -35.20 7.94
N ALA A 674 6.48 -34.61 8.61
CA ALA A 674 5.29 -35.36 9.02
C ALA A 674 4.42 -35.77 7.82
N SER A 675 4.29 -34.93 6.80
CA SER A 675 3.54 -35.25 5.58
C SER A 675 4.11 -36.45 4.82
N GLN A 676 5.43 -36.68 4.90
CA GLN A 676 6.09 -37.84 4.28
C GLN A 676 5.73 -39.18 4.96
N GLU A 677 5.28 -39.15 6.21
CA GLU A 677 4.86 -40.35 6.96
C GLU A 677 3.38 -40.67 6.78
N VAL A 678 2.61 -39.83 6.07
CA VAL A 678 1.18 -40.05 5.86
C VAL A 678 0.98 -41.05 4.72
N GLU A 679 0.54 -42.26 5.07
CA GLU A 679 0.15 -43.27 4.08
C GLU A 679 -1.23 -42.96 3.52
N ALA A 680 -1.31 -42.76 2.20
CA ALA A 680 -2.58 -42.64 1.51
C ALA A 680 -3.29 -44.01 1.49
N SER A 681 -4.31 -44.19 2.33
CA SER A 681 -5.18 -45.35 2.24
C SER A 681 -6.34 -45.06 1.29
N LEU A 682 -6.38 -45.77 0.16
CA LEU A 682 -7.49 -45.73 -0.78
C LEU A 682 -8.57 -46.66 -0.24
N ILE A 683 -9.57 -46.09 0.46
CA ILE A 683 -10.75 -46.85 0.87
C ILE A 683 -11.58 -47.07 -0.41
N CYS A 684 -11.37 -48.21 -1.08
CA CYS A 684 -12.23 -48.61 -2.18
C CYS A 684 -13.67 -48.68 -1.65
N PHE A 685 -14.56 -47.89 -2.26
CA PHE A 685 -15.98 -47.99 -1.99
C PHE A 685 -16.40 -49.45 -2.17
N LYS A 686 -17.00 -50.03 -1.14
CA LYS A 686 -17.60 -51.36 -1.22
C LYS A 686 -18.65 -51.29 -2.33
N ASP A 687 -18.49 -52.07 -3.40
CA ASP A 687 -19.43 -52.07 -4.52
C ASP A 687 -20.86 -52.14 -3.97
N PRO A 688 -21.79 -51.29 -4.47
CA PRO A 688 -23.16 -51.34 -4.02
C PRO A 688 -23.67 -52.77 -4.18
N PRO A 689 -24.39 -53.33 -3.19
CA PRO A 689 -24.86 -54.70 -3.27
C PRO A 689 -25.66 -54.88 -4.56
N PHE A 690 -25.37 -55.94 -5.31
CA PHE A 690 -26.05 -56.27 -6.56
C PHE A 690 -27.57 -56.08 -6.39
N PRO A 691 -28.27 -55.36 -7.29
CA PRO A 691 -29.63 -54.89 -7.06
C PRO A 691 -30.66 -56.03 -7.23
N TRP A 692 -30.64 -56.99 -6.31
CA TRP A 692 -31.53 -58.15 -6.27
C TRP A 692 -33.00 -57.75 -6.33
N GLY A 693 -33.37 -56.59 -5.76
CA GLY A 693 -34.73 -56.05 -5.86
C GLY A 693 -35.16 -55.80 -7.31
N SER A 694 -34.35 -55.08 -8.09
CA SER A 694 -34.63 -54.78 -9.49
C SER A 694 -34.67 -56.04 -10.35
N VAL A 695 -33.74 -56.96 -10.13
CA VAL A 695 -33.68 -58.24 -10.86
C VAL A 695 -34.87 -59.13 -10.52
N SER A 696 -35.29 -59.17 -9.26
CA SER A 696 -36.46 -59.96 -8.83
C SER A 696 -37.77 -59.40 -9.39
N VAL A 697 -37.93 -58.08 -9.42
CA VAL A 697 -39.10 -57.42 -10.03
C VAL A 697 -39.15 -57.69 -11.54
N PHE A 698 -38.00 -57.63 -12.22
CA PHE A 698 -37.92 -57.95 -13.64
C PHE A 698 -38.23 -59.43 -13.91
N GLY A 699 -37.70 -60.35 -13.11
CA GLY A 699 -37.99 -61.78 -13.18
C GLY A 699 -39.49 -62.10 -12.94
N LEU A 700 -40.11 -61.47 -11.94
CA LEU A 700 -41.54 -61.58 -11.68
C LEU A 700 -42.37 -61.00 -12.84
N GLY A 701 -41.94 -59.88 -13.42
CA GLY A 701 -42.58 -59.29 -14.61
C GLY A 701 -42.55 -60.23 -15.82
N LEU A 702 -41.41 -60.87 -16.10
CA LEU A 702 -41.28 -61.87 -17.15
C LEU A 702 -42.15 -63.11 -16.90
N MET A 703 -42.22 -63.58 -15.65
CA MET A 703 -43.11 -64.69 -15.27
C MET A 703 -44.58 -64.33 -15.42
N ALA A 704 -44.98 -63.10 -15.05
CA ALA A 704 -46.34 -62.61 -15.23
C ALA A 704 -46.69 -62.48 -16.73
N LEU A 705 -45.79 -61.94 -17.55
CA LEU A 705 -45.95 -61.89 -19.01
C LEU A 705 -46.04 -63.28 -19.62
N GLY A 706 -45.17 -64.20 -19.21
CA GLY A 706 -45.22 -65.61 -19.63
C GLY A 706 -46.52 -66.30 -19.22
N TYR A 707 -47.04 -66.01 -18.01
CA TYR A 707 -48.33 -66.53 -17.54
C TYR A 707 -49.50 -65.96 -18.35
N VAL A 708 -49.53 -64.66 -18.61
CA VAL A 708 -50.56 -64.01 -19.44
C VAL A 708 -50.51 -64.56 -20.86
N TYR A 709 -49.33 -64.75 -21.43
CA TYR A 709 -49.15 -65.33 -22.75
C TYR A 709 -49.63 -66.80 -22.80
N SER A 710 -49.24 -67.61 -21.81
CA SER A 710 -49.67 -69.02 -21.65
C SER A 710 -51.19 -69.16 -21.48
N LYS A 711 -51.85 -68.20 -20.84
CA LYS A 711 -53.29 -68.21 -20.58
C LYS A 711 -54.08 -67.29 -21.52
N ARG A 712 -53.48 -66.76 -22.60
CA ARG A 712 -54.11 -65.76 -23.47
C ARG A 712 -55.47 -66.21 -24.00
N ASP A 713 -55.59 -67.47 -24.39
CA ASP A 713 -56.82 -68.03 -25.00
C ASP A 713 -57.95 -68.23 -23.96
N ARG A 714 -57.60 -68.20 -22.67
CA ARG A 714 -58.54 -68.26 -21.54
C ARG A 714 -58.89 -66.86 -21.01
N LEU A 715 -57.91 -65.95 -20.95
CA LEU A 715 -58.06 -64.58 -20.45
C LEU A 715 -58.76 -63.65 -21.45
N PHE A 716 -58.51 -63.82 -22.76
CA PHE A 716 -59.06 -62.96 -23.82
C PHE A 716 -60.19 -63.61 -24.62
N ARG A 717 -60.95 -64.53 -24.01
CA ARG A 717 -62.10 -65.18 -24.65
C ARG A 717 -63.30 -64.21 -24.71
N SER A 718 -63.29 -63.33 -25.70
CA SER A 718 -64.37 -62.38 -26.01
C SER A 718 -65.67 -63.11 -26.38
N LYS A 719 -66.75 -62.83 -25.64
CA LYS A 719 -68.13 -63.25 -25.97
C LYS A 719 -68.84 -62.16 -26.78
N ARG A 720 -68.44 -61.94 -28.03
CA ARG A 720 -69.33 -61.53 -29.14
C ARG A 720 -68.63 -61.68 -30.50
N LYS A 721 -68.75 -62.92 -31.01
CA LYS A 721 -68.76 -63.48 -32.38
C LYS A 721 -68.07 -62.76 -33.55
N GLN A 722 -67.33 -63.59 -34.30
CA GLN A 722 -67.32 -63.72 -35.78
C GLN A 722 -67.79 -62.50 -36.59
N PHE A 723 -66.83 -61.86 -37.26
CA PHE A 723 -66.72 -61.87 -38.73
C PHE A 723 -65.27 -62.11 -39.12
#